data_AF-A0A430KUB0-F1
#
_entry.id   AF-A0A430KUB0-F1
#
_cell.length_a   1.000
_cell.length_b   1.000
_cell.length_c   1.000
_cell.angle_alpha   90.00
_cell.angle_beta   90.00
_cell.angle_gamma   90.00
#
_symmetry.space_group_name_H-M   'P 1'
#
loop_
_entity.id
_entity.type
_entity.pdbx_description
1 polymer ?
#
loop_
_entity_poly.entity_id
_entity_poly.type
_entity_poly.pdbx_seq_one_letter_code
_entity_poly.pdbx_strand_id
1 'polypeptide(L)'
;MKTLLKIFGGLIALLLIVVVAGGVLLGMFFDPNEYKPEIQKLALEKGGVQLQIDGDLGWSVFPWLGIEINQIKVNYPGQPQLAELNQAQVSVELPALISGNVKMSSILLDGLTLNLEKNKEGQTNWALTTTEAADNAAVETTTAAETSGGAAIALDIESISITNGNIRYSDASTGSKVLLNNFTMTSGKVTTGAYFPAQLSFQAEQYQADQKQLTVDAALTAEFFLDLANQQYNIKGLESTLGLSGVPFNGKSVKVTLNSDIESNLASETASLKGMSLKAANLTASGDVKVVSFSKPVISGNLNVAQFSLQELLAALGQPAIETTDPDVLKAISFNAQLGGAANTLGLNKMSLKLDDTSFNGSFAMNLATGSIAFNLTGDELNADRYLPPASEQPAQASSGSATKSTGYSKEPVVPVELLRGLNMDVDLGLKKLLISNLTLTNLQLATSAHGGLVNIKKLNADMYSGTLRNSVIIDARKSPTKLTVDKNISSIQIGDLLMDLAEVDRLTGTFNTQSKITAQGESVYAIVNSLNGYAKVTMPDGAVKGIDMAQTLCQGFNNITSLGIDADQVDRSTPFADLSSNFTFTNGVVSNQDLTAKLDAITLSGKGSVSLPAQTMDYRLGLTIEDDLFKKSCSVNNNLEGVEWPVNCKGSFDTPPAQLCRPDASVLTDLLKQKAKKELESKLMEKLGGDEGDSKVEGAKKLLKGLFGS
;
A
#
# COMPACT_ATOMS: atom_id res chain seq x y z
N MET A 1 49.62 -48.86 46.68
CA MET A 1 48.90 -47.56 46.59
C MET A 1 49.57 -46.42 47.36
N LYS A 2 49.90 -46.54 48.65
CA LYS A 2 50.47 -45.41 49.45
C LYS A 2 51.80 -44.83 48.95
N THR A 3 52.68 -45.63 48.34
CA THR A 3 53.99 -45.16 47.83
C THR A 3 53.85 -44.42 46.50
N LEU A 4 52.99 -44.90 45.59
CA LEU A 4 52.64 -44.22 44.34
C LEU A 4 51.98 -42.86 44.61
N LEU A 5 51.10 -42.76 45.62
CA LEU A 5 50.47 -41.50 45.99
C LEU A 5 51.48 -40.46 46.54
N LYS A 6 52.54 -40.91 47.22
CA LYS A 6 53.62 -40.06 47.74
C LYS A 6 54.57 -39.59 46.64
N ILE A 7 54.89 -40.45 45.68
CA ILE A 7 55.73 -40.09 44.53
C ILE A 7 54.96 -39.13 43.61
N PHE A 8 53.68 -39.40 43.37
CA PHE A 8 52.80 -38.53 42.58
C PHE A 8 52.58 -37.18 43.29
N GLY A 9 52.30 -37.20 44.60
CA GLY A 9 52.20 -35.98 45.42
C GLY A 9 53.51 -35.20 45.48
N GLY A 10 54.66 -35.88 45.53
CA GLY A 10 55.99 -35.25 45.50
C GLY A 10 56.35 -34.63 44.15
N LEU A 11 55.96 -35.27 43.04
CA LEU A 11 56.12 -34.71 41.68
C LEU A 11 55.22 -33.49 41.46
N ILE A 12 53.97 -33.53 41.95
CA ILE A 12 53.07 -32.36 41.91
C ILE A 12 53.62 -31.22 42.77
N ALA A 13 54.14 -31.53 43.97
CA ALA A 13 54.74 -30.52 44.83
C ALA A 13 56.02 -29.91 44.23
N LEU A 14 56.89 -30.72 43.61
CA LEU A 14 58.07 -30.24 42.89
C LEU A 14 57.67 -29.37 41.70
N LEU A 15 56.67 -29.79 40.92
CA LEU A 15 56.17 -29.03 39.78
C LEU A 15 55.57 -27.69 40.23
N LEU A 16 54.79 -27.67 41.32
CA LEU A 16 54.30 -26.44 41.94
C LEU A 16 55.44 -25.55 42.41
N ILE A 17 56.49 -26.11 43.05
CA ILE A 17 57.66 -25.34 43.48
C ILE A 17 58.41 -24.76 42.28
N VAL A 18 58.57 -25.50 41.19
CA VAL A 18 59.23 -25.04 39.96
C VAL A 18 58.42 -23.94 39.27
N VAL A 19 57.09 -24.07 39.22
CA VAL A 19 56.20 -23.04 38.69
C VAL A 19 56.25 -21.77 39.54
N VAL A 20 56.19 -21.90 40.87
CA VAL A 20 56.30 -20.77 41.80
C VAL A 20 57.68 -20.12 41.71
N ALA A 21 58.76 -20.90 41.70
CA ALA A 21 60.12 -20.39 41.56
C ALA A 21 60.36 -19.73 40.20
N GLY A 22 59.82 -20.29 39.11
CA GLY A 22 59.87 -19.71 37.77
C GLY A 22 59.11 -18.39 37.66
N GLY A 23 57.92 -18.30 38.25
CA GLY A 23 57.16 -17.05 38.36
C GLY A 23 57.89 -15.98 39.17
N VAL A 24 58.51 -16.36 40.29
CA VAL A 24 59.34 -15.47 41.11
C VAL A 24 60.58 -15.00 40.35
N LEU A 25 61.25 -15.88 39.59
CA LEU A 25 62.42 -15.53 38.79
C LEU A 25 62.09 -14.61 37.62
N LEU A 26 60.98 -14.84 36.91
CA LEU A 26 60.51 -13.95 35.84
C LEU A 26 60.26 -12.52 36.35
N GLY A 27 59.55 -12.39 37.48
CA GLY A 27 59.29 -11.08 38.10
C GLY A 27 60.54 -10.37 38.64
N MET A 28 61.64 -11.09 38.90
CA MET A 28 62.88 -10.53 39.44
C MET A 28 63.87 -10.07 38.36
N PHE A 29 63.83 -10.65 37.16
CA PHE A 29 64.73 -10.33 36.04
C PHE A 29 64.08 -9.49 34.93
N PHE A 30 62.74 -9.45 34.83
CA PHE A 30 62.01 -8.71 33.80
C PHE A 30 60.81 -7.96 34.40
N ASP A 31 61.00 -6.67 34.71
CA ASP A 31 59.90 -5.77 35.11
C ASP A 31 59.18 -5.24 33.86
N PRO A 32 57.92 -5.64 33.59
CA PRO A 32 57.20 -5.21 32.40
C PRO A 32 56.87 -3.70 32.42
N ASN A 33 56.96 -3.03 33.57
CA ASN A 33 56.66 -1.60 33.70
C ASN A 33 57.74 -0.70 33.07
N GLU A 34 58.97 -1.19 32.86
CA GLU A 34 60.03 -0.44 32.17
C GLU A 34 59.68 -0.14 30.71
N TYR A 35 58.82 -0.96 30.09
CA TYR A 35 58.43 -0.82 28.68
C TYR A 35 57.27 0.15 28.45
N LYS A 36 56.61 0.67 29.51
CA LYS A 36 55.50 1.64 29.38
C LYS A 36 55.83 2.80 28.43
N PRO A 37 56.94 3.54 28.61
CA PRO A 37 57.23 4.72 27.77
C PRO A 37 57.46 4.35 26.30
N GLU A 38 58.06 3.19 26.03
CA GLU A 38 58.31 2.70 24.67
C GLU A 38 57.01 2.30 23.98
N ILE A 39 56.10 1.61 24.68
CA ILE A 39 54.77 1.24 24.16
C ILE A 39 53.95 2.50 23.85
N GLN A 40 53.96 3.50 24.75
CA GLN A 40 53.26 4.77 24.54
C GLN A 40 53.82 5.56 23.36
N LYS A 41 55.15 5.62 23.24
CA LYS A 41 55.83 6.26 22.12
C LYS A 41 55.48 5.57 20.80
N LEU A 42 55.51 4.24 20.76
CA LEU A 42 55.19 3.46 19.57
C LEU A 42 53.71 3.63 19.16
N ALA A 43 52.79 3.70 20.12
CA ALA A 43 51.39 3.97 19.86
C ALA A 43 51.16 5.36 19.22
N LEU A 44 51.93 6.37 19.64
CA LEU A 44 51.90 7.70 19.04
C LEU A 44 52.54 7.72 17.64
N GLU A 45 53.73 7.16 17.48
CA GLU A 45 54.48 7.18 16.21
C GLU A 45 53.86 6.32 15.11
N LYS A 46 53.34 5.13 15.46
CA LYS A 46 52.77 4.18 14.50
C LYS A 46 51.25 4.26 14.41
N GLY A 47 50.57 4.55 15.53
CA GLY A 47 49.12 4.56 15.61
C GLY A 47 48.50 5.96 15.60
N GLY A 48 49.29 7.02 15.76
CA GLY A 48 48.79 8.40 15.84
C GLY A 48 47.96 8.70 17.07
N VAL A 49 47.99 7.84 18.10
CA VAL A 49 47.16 7.93 19.30
C VAL A 49 48.03 8.15 20.54
N GLN A 50 47.56 8.99 21.46
CA GLN A 50 48.14 9.12 22.79
C GLN A 50 47.62 7.98 23.65
N LEU A 51 48.54 7.10 24.03
CA LEU A 51 48.26 5.98 24.93
C LEU A 51 48.75 6.34 26.34
N GLN A 52 47.88 6.23 27.33
CA GLN A 52 48.21 6.39 28.74
C GLN A 52 47.96 5.07 29.47
N ILE A 53 48.96 4.58 30.21
CA ILE A 53 48.90 3.34 30.98
C ILE A 53 49.04 3.72 32.47
N ASP A 54 47.90 3.89 33.15
CA ASP A 54 47.84 4.35 34.55
C ASP A 54 48.12 3.22 35.55
N GLY A 55 47.78 1.98 35.21
CA GLY A 55 47.97 0.79 36.05
C GLY A 55 49.29 0.05 35.76
N ASP A 56 49.63 -0.93 36.59
CA ASP A 56 50.84 -1.73 36.40
C ASP A 56 50.67 -2.74 35.26
N LEU A 57 51.76 -2.97 34.50
CA LEU A 57 51.85 -4.17 33.67
C LEU A 57 52.13 -5.36 34.59
N GLY A 58 51.32 -6.40 34.43
CA GLY A 58 51.40 -7.63 35.20
C GLY A 58 51.79 -8.83 34.35
N TRP A 59 52.42 -9.81 34.99
CA TRP A 59 52.59 -11.14 34.42
C TRP A 59 51.45 -12.04 34.91
N SER A 60 50.72 -12.65 33.98
CA SER A 60 49.83 -13.78 34.28
C SER A 60 50.59 -15.08 34.04
N VAL A 61 50.66 -15.98 35.03
CA VAL A 61 51.55 -17.17 35.01
C VAL A 61 50.84 -18.52 35.13
N PHE A 62 49.50 -18.55 35.22
CA PHE A 62 48.73 -19.80 35.24
C PHE A 62 47.27 -19.58 34.80
N PRO A 63 46.71 -20.37 33.87
CA PRO A 63 47.29 -21.55 33.22
C PRO A 63 48.22 -21.26 32.01
N TRP A 64 48.39 -20.00 31.61
CA TRP A 64 49.27 -19.55 30.51
C TRP A 64 50.13 -18.35 30.93
N LEU A 65 51.25 -18.13 30.21
CA LEU A 65 52.09 -16.94 30.37
C LEU A 65 51.47 -15.81 29.52
N GLY A 66 51.11 -14.71 30.16
CA GLY A 66 50.51 -13.56 29.47
C GLY A 66 50.97 -12.22 30.04
N ILE A 67 50.86 -11.19 29.21
CA ILE A 67 51.04 -9.80 29.63
C ILE A 67 49.66 -9.24 29.90
N GLU A 68 49.48 -8.72 31.11
CA GLU A 68 48.30 -8.00 31.54
C GLU A 68 48.61 -6.51 31.59
N ILE A 69 47.74 -5.69 31.03
CA ILE A 69 47.87 -4.24 31.01
C ILE A 69 46.59 -3.66 31.63
N ASN A 70 46.76 -2.90 32.71
CA ASN A 70 45.67 -2.35 33.49
C ASN A 70 45.52 -0.83 33.29
N GLN A 71 44.26 -0.36 33.31
CA GLN A 71 43.88 1.06 33.27
C GLN A 71 44.51 1.80 32.08
N ILE A 72 44.08 1.43 30.88
CA ILE A 72 44.54 2.01 29.64
C ILE A 72 43.58 3.12 29.21
N LYS A 73 44.11 4.29 28.84
CA LYS A 73 43.34 5.37 28.22
C LYS A 73 43.95 5.72 26.87
N VAL A 74 43.07 6.01 25.91
CA VAL A 74 43.45 6.35 24.53
C VAL A 74 42.71 7.60 24.09
N ASN A 75 43.41 8.54 23.48
CA ASN A 75 42.85 9.71 22.83
C ASN A 75 43.71 10.14 21.63
N TYR A 76 43.13 10.87 20.68
CA TYR A 76 43.93 11.59 19.69
C TYR A 76 44.51 12.87 20.31
N PRO A 77 45.69 13.34 19.85
CA PRO A 77 46.27 14.59 20.33
C PRO A 77 45.29 15.77 20.25
N GLY A 78 45.08 16.45 21.38
CA GLY A 78 44.19 17.61 21.47
C GLY A 78 42.69 17.30 21.39
N GLN A 79 42.30 16.03 21.36
CA GLN A 79 40.90 15.58 21.30
C GLN A 79 40.42 15.07 22.68
N PRO A 80 39.10 15.08 22.93
CA PRO A 80 38.51 14.39 24.08
C PRO A 80 38.91 12.91 24.15
N GLN A 81 38.80 12.32 25.34
CA GLN A 81 39.13 10.91 25.57
C GLN A 81 38.30 10.00 24.64
N LEU A 82 38.98 9.17 23.86
CA LEU A 82 38.35 8.26 22.90
C LEU A 82 37.96 6.94 23.55
N ALA A 83 38.90 6.31 24.26
CA ALA A 83 38.66 5.00 24.86
C ALA A 83 39.32 4.85 26.24
N GLU A 84 38.77 3.95 27.04
CA GLU A 84 39.31 3.47 28.29
C GLU A 84 39.15 1.96 28.35
N LEU A 85 40.07 1.27 29.01
CA LEU A 85 40.01 -0.18 29.20
C LEU A 85 40.54 -0.52 30.59
N ASN A 86 39.75 -1.26 31.37
CA ASN A 86 40.16 -1.66 32.72
C ASN A 86 41.32 -2.64 32.67
N GLN A 87 41.19 -3.66 31.82
CA GLN A 87 42.18 -4.72 31.68
C GLN A 87 42.23 -5.22 30.24
N ALA A 88 43.44 -5.30 29.70
CA ALA A 88 43.76 -6.08 28.52
C ALA A 88 44.70 -7.21 28.94
N GLN A 89 44.42 -8.44 28.54
CA GLN A 89 45.33 -9.55 28.72
C GLN A 89 45.52 -10.27 27.39
N VAL A 90 46.78 -10.41 26.99
CA VAL A 90 47.19 -11.24 25.85
C VAL A 90 48.07 -12.34 26.40
N SER A 91 47.65 -13.58 26.18
CA SER A 91 48.39 -14.76 26.65
C SER A 91 49.00 -15.52 25.47
N VAL A 92 50.13 -16.18 25.70
CA VAL A 92 50.85 -17.00 24.71
C VAL A 92 51.08 -18.42 25.23
N GLU A 93 51.20 -19.38 24.32
CA GLU A 93 51.39 -20.79 24.68
C GLU A 93 52.84 -21.09 25.14
N LEU A 94 53.02 -21.62 26.37
CA LEU A 94 54.35 -21.99 26.89
C LEU A 94 55.10 -23.03 26.02
N PRO A 95 54.48 -24.11 25.51
CA PRO A 95 55.18 -25.07 24.66
C PRO A 95 55.71 -24.43 23.37
N ALA A 96 54.96 -23.50 22.79
CA ALA A 96 55.35 -22.78 21.58
C ALA A 96 56.56 -21.87 21.85
N LEU A 97 56.58 -21.18 23.00
CA LEU A 97 57.71 -20.35 23.43
C LEU A 97 59.02 -21.13 23.57
N ILE A 98 58.98 -22.35 24.12
CA ILE A 98 60.17 -23.23 24.24
C ILE A 98 60.71 -23.61 22.85
N SER A 99 59.84 -23.69 21.84
CA SER A 99 60.21 -23.98 20.44
C SER A 99 60.60 -22.75 19.61
N GLY A 100 60.58 -21.54 20.19
CA GLY A 100 60.86 -20.28 19.49
C GLY A 100 59.71 -19.75 18.63
N ASN A 101 58.50 -20.31 18.74
CA ASN A 101 57.30 -19.86 18.01
C ASN A 101 56.37 -19.07 18.93
N VAL A 102 55.97 -17.87 18.55
CA VAL A 102 54.98 -17.08 19.30
C VAL A 102 53.58 -17.39 18.77
N LYS A 103 52.75 -18.03 19.59
CA LYS A 103 51.33 -18.31 19.30
C LYS A 103 50.45 -17.64 20.32
N MET A 104 49.48 -16.84 19.86
CA MET A 104 48.50 -16.17 20.73
C MET A 104 47.49 -17.22 21.23
N SER A 105 47.35 -17.33 22.55
CA SER A 105 46.43 -18.27 23.18
C SER A 105 45.09 -17.61 23.48
N SER A 106 45.04 -16.57 24.31
CA SER A 106 43.78 -15.93 24.68
C SER A 106 43.86 -14.42 24.62
N ILE A 107 42.77 -13.79 24.20
CA ILE A 107 42.56 -12.35 24.26
C ILE A 107 41.41 -12.09 25.24
N LEU A 108 41.72 -11.39 26.34
CA LEU A 108 40.72 -10.92 27.29
C LEU A 108 40.73 -9.40 27.32
N LEU A 109 39.56 -8.80 27.12
CA LEU A 109 39.33 -7.36 27.24
C LEU A 109 38.18 -7.17 28.24
N ASP A 110 38.46 -6.56 29.39
CA ASP A 110 37.45 -6.24 30.39
C ASP A 110 37.26 -4.73 30.54
N GLY A 111 35.99 -4.30 30.60
CA GLY A 111 35.63 -2.94 30.95
C GLY A 111 35.96 -1.90 29.88
N LEU A 112 35.97 -2.27 28.59
CA LEU A 112 36.16 -1.32 27.50
C LEU A 112 35.09 -0.23 27.56
N THR A 113 35.47 1.03 27.59
CA THR A 113 34.57 2.18 27.41
C THR A 113 35.04 2.98 26.21
N LEU A 114 34.25 3.00 25.13
CA LEU A 114 34.52 3.76 23.92
C LEU A 114 33.58 4.96 23.85
N ASN A 115 34.11 6.18 23.78
CA ASN A 115 33.34 7.42 23.63
C ASN A 115 33.60 8.01 22.24
N LEU A 116 32.59 7.96 21.38
CA LEU A 116 32.56 8.54 20.04
C LEU A 116 31.73 9.82 20.10
N GLU A 117 32.39 10.97 19.98
CA GLU A 117 31.76 12.28 20.05
C GLU A 117 31.91 13.04 18.74
N LYS A 118 30.80 13.60 18.25
CA LYS A 118 30.75 14.52 17.13
C LYS A 118 30.19 15.86 17.59
N ASN A 119 30.96 16.93 17.41
CA ASN A 119 30.57 18.28 17.82
C ASN A 119 29.58 18.94 16.84
N LYS A 120 29.15 20.18 17.14
CA LYS A 120 28.19 20.92 16.31
C LYS A 120 28.75 21.30 14.95
N GLU A 121 30.07 21.44 14.87
CA GLU A 121 30.84 21.72 13.65
C GLU A 121 31.07 20.45 12.80
N GLY A 122 30.60 19.28 13.28
CA GLY A 122 30.71 18.00 12.61
C GLY A 122 32.07 17.31 12.75
N GLN A 123 32.99 17.87 13.53
CA GLN A 123 34.28 17.27 13.86
C GLN A 123 34.09 16.14 14.88
N THR A 124 34.92 15.12 14.79
CA THR A 124 34.80 13.89 15.56
C THR A 124 36.06 13.64 16.40
N ASN A 125 35.92 13.14 17.62
CA ASN A 125 37.07 12.85 18.49
C ASN A 125 37.89 11.61 18.08
N TRP A 126 37.45 10.84 17.09
CA TRP A 126 38.14 9.68 16.54
C TRP A 126 38.86 9.96 15.20
N ALA A 127 39.01 11.23 14.82
CA ALA A 127 39.77 11.65 13.65
C ALA A 127 40.99 12.46 14.05
N LEU A 128 42.09 12.29 13.31
CA LEU A 128 43.27 13.15 13.44
C LEU A 128 42.92 14.57 12.99
N THR A 129 43.06 15.54 13.89
CA THR A 129 42.98 16.96 13.55
C THR A 129 44.17 17.33 12.66
N THR A 130 43.87 17.77 11.42
CA THR A 130 44.81 17.97 10.29
C THR A 130 45.83 19.10 10.46
N THR A 131 46.23 19.46 11.67
CA THR A 131 47.26 20.50 11.89
C THR A 131 48.67 19.92 12.02
N GLU A 132 48.84 18.61 12.25
CA GLU A 132 50.16 17.94 12.33
C GLU A 132 50.42 16.90 11.21
N ALA A 133 49.42 16.55 10.40
CA ALA A 133 49.61 15.62 9.27
C ALA A 133 50.33 16.27 8.06
N ALA A 134 50.45 17.61 8.04
CA ALA A 134 51.07 18.32 6.92
C ALA A 134 52.61 18.33 6.95
N ASP A 135 53.26 18.03 8.08
CA ASP A 135 54.72 18.16 8.22
C ASP A 135 55.48 16.82 8.05
N ASN A 136 54.78 15.68 8.04
CA ASN A 136 55.37 14.35 7.85
C ASN A 136 55.02 13.69 6.50
N ALA A 137 54.25 14.35 5.63
CA ALA A 137 53.89 13.80 4.31
C ALA A 137 54.93 14.09 3.20
N ALA A 138 56.06 14.72 3.54
CA ALA A 138 57.09 15.14 2.59
C ALA A 138 58.47 14.54 2.89
N VAL A 139 58.55 13.25 3.23
CA VAL A 139 59.82 12.50 3.13
C VAL A 139 59.56 11.11 2.55
N GLU A 140 60.23 10.84 1.44
CA GLU A 140 60.47 9.54 0.80
C GLU A 140 59.33 8.89 0.00
N THR A 141 59.11 9.45 -1.18
CA THR A 141 58.88 8.62 -2.38
C THR A 141 60.22 8.02 -2.81
N THR A 142 60.46 6.74 -2.51
CA THR A 142 61.40 5.93 -3.30
C THR A 142 60.99 4.47 -3.36
N THR A 143 61.21 3.93 -4.54
CA THR A 143 60.80 2.67 -5.12
C THR A 143 61.23 1.44 -4.32
N ALA A 144 60.29 0.51 -4.09
CA ALA A 144 60.57 -0.93 -4.02
C ALA A 144 59.34 -1.72 -4.48
N ALA A 145 59.35 -2.08 -5.77
CA ALA A 145 58.67 -3.28 -6.22
C ALA A 145 59.55 -4.47 -5.84
N GLU A 146 59.04 -5.40 -5.03
CA GLU A 146 59.13 -6.86 -5.20
C GLU A 146 58.57 -7.59 -3.97
N THR A 147 57.67 -8.53 -4.26
CA THR A 147 57.38 -9.77 -3.53
C THR A 147 57.42 -9.75 -1.99
N SER A 148 56.23 -9.78 -1.37
CA SER A 148 56.00 -10.78 -0.32
C SER A 148 54.61 -11.37 -0.52
N GLY A 149 54.56 -12.68 -0.75
CA GLY A 149 53.35 -13.44 -0.52
C GLY A 149 53.01 -13.25 0.95
N GLY A 150 51.97 -12.47 1.22
CA GLY A 150 51.45 -12.32 2.57
C GLY A 150 51.06 -13.72 3.03
N ALA A 151 51.86 -14.30 3.92
CA ALA A 151 51.46 -15.50 4.63
C ALA A 151 50.06 -15.22 5.19
N ALA A 152 49.07 -16.01 4.77
CA ALA A 152 47.72 -15.89 5.29
C ALA A 152 47.82 -15.87 6.82
N ILE A 153 47.35 -14.79 7.44
CA ILE A 153 47.36 -14.67 8.90
C ILE A 153 46.44 -15.78 9.40
N ALA A 154 47.02 -16.88 9.86
CA ALA A 154 46.28 -17.97 10.46
C ALA A 154 45.81 -17.50 11.84
N LEU A 155 44.52 -17.20 11.97
CA LEU A 155 43.89 -16.99 13.27
C LEU A 155 43.81 -18.36 13.94
N ASP A 156 44.63 -18.56 14.97
CA ASP A 156 44.64 -19.71 15.87
C ASP A 156 44.67 -19.13 17.28
N ILE A 157 43.49 -18.82 17.83
CA ILE A 157 43.29 -18.18 19.14
C ILE A 157 42.39 -19.11 19.96
N GLU A 158 42.84 -19.61 21.11
CA GLU A 158 42.09 -20.52 21.99
C GLU A 158 40.79 -19.90 22.54
N SER A 159 40.78 -18.60 22.83
CA SER A 159 39.56 -17.89 23.20
C SER A 159 39.67 -16.37 23.03
N ILE A 160 38.55 -15.76 22.69
CA ILE A 160 38.35 -14.31 22.74
C ILE A 160 37.22 -14.04 23.74
N SER A 161 37.49 -13.20 24.73
CA SER A 161 36.51 -12.77 25.73
C SER A 161 36.54 -11.25 25.87
N ILE A 162 35.40 -10.62 25.59
CA ILE A 162 35.15 -9.21 25.84
C ILE A 162 34.04 -9.15 26.88
N THR A 163 34.29 -8.51 28.02
CA THR A 163 33.34 -8.39 29.12
C THR A 163 33.15 -6.92 29.51
N ASN A 164 31.94 -6.58 29.96
CA ASN A 164 31.62 -5.26 30.49
C ASN A 164 31.93 -4.10 29.52
N GLY A 165 31.82 -4.32 28.22
CA GLY A 165 32.08 -3.29 27.22
C GLY A 165 30.94 -2.26 27.15
N ASN A 166 31.29 -1.00 26.99
CA ASN A 166 30.37 0.12 26.88
C ASN A 166 30.79 1.02 25.71
N ILE A 167 29.87 1.35 24.81
CA ILE A 167 30.12 2.27 23.71
C ILE A 167 29.12 3.41 23.81
N ARG A 168 29.62 4.64 23.88
CA ARG A 168 28.81 5.85 23.80
C ARG A 168 29.08 6.55 22.49
N TYR A 169 28.04 6.75 21.71
CA TYR A 169 28.05 7.64 20.57
C TYR A 169 27.21 8.87 20.89
N SER A 170 27.73 10.06 20.63
CA SER A 170 26.99 11.31 20.77
C SER A 170 27.23 12.21 19.56
N ASP A 171 26.14 12.71 18.97
CA ASP A 171 26.17 13.69 17.88
C ASP A 171 25.47 14.97 18.33
N ALA A 172 26.26 15.99 18.65
CA ALA A 172 25.78 17.28 19.10
C ALA A 172 25.09 18.11 17.99
N SER A 173 25.28 17.76 16.71
CA SER A 173 24.63 18.43 15.58
C SER A 173 23.16 18.01 15.42
N THR A 174 22.86 16.74 15.72
CA THR A 174 21.50 16.18 15.65
C THR A 174 20.85 16.01 17.02
N GLY A 175 21.61 16.13 18.11
CA GLY A 175 21.14 15.85 19.48
C GLY A 175 20.91 14.35 19.76
N SER A 176 21.49 13.47 18.92
CA SER A 176 21.35 12.03 19.04
C SER A 176 22.42 11.45 19.97
N LYS A 177 22.04 10.49 20.82
CA LYS A 177 22.99 9.71 21.62
C LYS A 177 22.62 8.23 21.55
N VAL A 178 23.61 7.36 21.42
CA VAL A 178 23.45 5.91 21.47
C VAL A 178 24.39 5.37 22.52
N LEU A 179 23.85 4.64 23.50
CA LEU A 179 24.61 3.99 24.56
C LEU A 179 24.47 2.49 24.35
N LEU A 180 25.57 1.80 24.10
CA LEU A 180 25.64 0.35 24.13
C LEU A 180 26.29 -0.02 25.46
N ASN A 181 25.56 -0.70 26.33
CA ASN A 181 25.96 -1.09 27.67
C ASN A 181 26.11 -2.61 27.75
N ASN A 182 26.96 -3.07 28.67
CA ASN A 182 27.12 -4.49 29.01
C ASN A 182 27.43 -5.38 27.79
N PHE A 183 28.18 -4.85 26.82
CA PHE A 183 28.66 -5.64 25.70
C PHE A 183 29.51 -6.79 26.22
N THR A 184 29.04 -8.00 25.97
CA THR A 184 29.74 -9.23 26.32
C THR A 184 29.82 -10.10 25.08
N MET A 185 31.03 -10.58 24.78
CA MET A 185 31.27 -11.51 23.69
C MET A 185 32.26 -12.57 24.16
N THR A 186 31.91 -13.83 24.01
CA THR A 186 32.78 -14.96 24.32
C THR A 186 32.86 -15.88 23.12
N SER A 187 34.02 -16.48 22.90
CA SER A 187 34.25 -17.47 21.86
C SER A 187 35.09 -18.62 22.37
N GLY A 188 34.86 -19.81 21.81
CA GLY A 188 35.80 -20.92 21.92
C GLY A 188 37.02 -20.72 21.02
N LYS A 189 37.72 -21.82 20.71
CA LYS A 189 38.92 -21.80 19.88
C LYS A 189 38.63 -21.31 18.46
N VAL A 190 39.06 -20.10 18.14
CA VAL A 190 38.98 -19.48 16.83
C VAL A 190 40.12 -20.01 15.96
N THR A 191 39.79 -20.94 15.07
CA THR A 191 40.72 -21.48 14.08
C THR A 191 40.14 -21.29 12.68
N THR A 192 40.93 -20.76 11.74
CA THR A 192 40.50 -20.69 10.33
C THR A 192 40.26 -22.08 9.75
N GLY A 193 39.19 -22.24 8.98
CA GLY A 193 38.81 -23.54 8.38
C GLY A 193 38.17 -24.53 9.37
N ALA A 194 37.80 -24.12 10.58
CA ALA A 194 37.04 -24.91 11.54
C ALA A 194 35.87 -24.11 12.13
N TYR A 195 34.84 -24.81 12.61
CA TYR A 195 33.74 -24.20 13.34
C TYR A 195 34.14 -23.93 14.80
N PHE A 196 33.71 -22.80 15.34
CA PHE A 196 33.90 -22.44 16.74
C PHE A 196 32.65 -21.77 17.33
N PRO A 197 32.25 -22.10 18.56
CA PRO A 197 31.08 -21.48 19.19
C PRO A 197 31.42 -20.04 19.62
N ALA A 198 30.48 -19.13 19.46
CA ALA A 198 30.54 -17.81 20.09
C ALA A 198 29.16 -17.34 20.55
N GLN A 199 29.17 -16.51 21.59
CA GLN A 199 28.00 -15.86 22.16
C GLN A 199 28.25 -14.37 22.26
N LEU A 200 27.20 -13.59 22.06
CA LEU A 200 27.24 -12.14 22.11
C LEU A 200 25.96 -11.61 22.77
N SER A 201 26.09 -10.66 23.67
CA SER A 201 24.95 -9.94 24.25
C SER A 201 25.28 -8.49 24.51
N PHE A 202 24.29 -7.62 24.34
CA PHE A 202 24.41 -6.21 24.71
C PHE A 202 23.02 -5.62 24.97
N GLN A 203 23.01 -4.50 25.69
CA GLN A 203 21.87 -3.60 25.75
C GLN A 203 22.24 -2.32 25.02
N ALA A 204 21.38 -1.80 24.15
CA ALA A 204 21.55 -0.50 23.53
C ALA A 204 20.39 0.42 23.87
N GLU A 205 20.67 1.69 24.10
CA GLU A 205 19.70 2.74 24.35
C GLU A 205 19.95 3.90 23.39
N GLN A 206 18.91 4.34 22.70
CA GLN A 206 18.95 5.52 21.84
C GLN A 206 18.20 6.67 22.50
N TYR A 207 18.81 7.84 22.48
CA TYR A 207 18.24 9.09 22.94
C TYR A 207 18.21 10.10 21.79
N GLN A 208 17.18 10.94 21.80
CA GLN A 208 17.04 12.08 20.91
C GLN A 208 16.64 13.29 21.76
N ALA A 209 17.45 14.35 21.73
CA ALA A 209 17.26 15.53 22.59
C ALA A 209 17.06 15.15 24.07
N ASP A 210 17.92 14.26 24.57
CA ASP A 210 17.91 13.72 25.95
C ASP A 210 16.65 12.92 26.36
N GLN A 211 15.73 12.65 25.43
CA GLN A 211 14.61 11.75 25.64
C GLN A 211 14.93 10.35 25.11
N LYS A 212 14.75 9.32 25.94
CA LYS A 212 14.97 7.92 25.54
C LYS A 212 13.93 7.51 24.50
N GLN A 213 14.40 7.12 23.32
CA GLN A 213 13.56 6.74 22.19
C GLN A 213 13.40 5.23 22.08
N LEU A 214 14.48 4.48 22.25
CA LEU A 214 14.53 3.05 21.98
C LEU A 214 15.48 2.36 22.97
N THR A 215 15.08 1.21 23.48
CA THR A 215 15.95 0.26 24.17
C THR A 215 15.95 -1.05 23.38
N VAL A 216 17.13 -1.62 23.18
CA VAL A 216 17.37 -2.88 22.48
C VAL A 216 18.14 -3.81 23.41
N ASP A 217 17.57 -4.96 23.74
CA ASP A 217 18.25 -6.04 24.45
C ASP A 217 18.55 -7.15 23.45
N ALA A 218 19.82 -7.35 23.12
CA ALA A 218 20.23 -8.31 22.11
C ALA A 218 21.03 -9.46 22.74
N ALA A 219 20.71 -10.69 22.32
CA ALA A 219 21.49 -11.88 22.62
C ALA A 219 21.59 -12.75 21.37
N LEU A 220 22.76 -13.34 21.15
CA LEU A 220 23.08 -14.19 20.01
C LEU A 220 23.97 -15.35 20.47
N THR A 221 23.72 -16.54 19.94
CA THR A 221 24.59 -17.72 20.07
C THR A 221 24.66 -18.44 18.74
N ALA A 222 25.85 -18.85 18.30
CA ALA A 222 26.04 -19.63 17.07
C ALA A 222 27.41 -20.31 17.03
N GLU A 223 27.60 -21.23 16.08
CA GLU A 223 28.92 -21.69 15.63
C GLU A 223 29.35 -20.91 14.38
N PHE A 224 30.54 -20.32 14.40
CA PHE A 224 31.10 -19.53 13.31
C PHE A 224 32.18 -20.32 12.58
N PHE A 225 32.26 -20.16 11.27
CA PHE A 225 33.32 -20.71 10.42
C PHE A 225 33.91 -19.58 9.60
N LEU A 226 35.23 -19.45 9.63
CA LEU A 226 35.97 -18.42 8.91
C LEU A 226 37.03 -19.08 8.04
N ASP A 227 36.94 -18.91 6.73
CA ASP A 227 38.00 -19.24 5.79
C ASP A 227 38.35 -17.99 4.99
N LEU A 228 39.36 -17.28 5.48
CA LEU A 228 39.82 -16.03 4.88
C LEU A 228 40.44 -16.24 3.49
N ALA A 229 41.02 -17.41 3.23
CA ALA A 229 41.68 -17.71 1.96
C ALA A 229 40.66 -17.95 0.84
N ASN A 230 39.59 -18.70 1.14
CA ASN A 230 38.51 -18.98 0.20
C ASN A 230 37.35 -17.97 0.30
N GLN A 231 37.48 -16.96 1.18
CA GLN A 231 36.45 -15.96 1.48
C GLN A 231 35.09 -16.58 1.84
N GLN A 232 35.13 -17.69 2.57
CA GLN A 232 33.95 -18.43 3.01
C GLN A 232 33.67 -18.14 4.49
N TYR A 233 32.41 -17.81 4.78
CA TYR A 233 31.94 -17.44 6.10
C TYR A 233 30.62 -18.14 6.36
N ASN A 234 30.57 -18.99 7.39
CA ASN A 234 29.33 -19.67 7.75
C ASN A 234 28.99 -19.40 9.22
N ILE A 235 27.70 -19.36 9.52
CA ILE A 235 27.12 -19.28 10.85
C ILE A 235 26.13 -20.44 10.94
N LYS A 236 26.34 -21.36 11.85
CA LYS A 236 25.52 -22.55 12.03
C LYS A 236 24.84 -22.51 13.40
N GLY A 237 23.58 -22.91 13.45
CA GLY A 237 22.76 -22.89 14.65
C GLY A 237 22.63 -21.49 15.22
N LEU A 238 22.45 -20.47 14.38
CA LEU A 238 22.19 -19.12 14.86
C LEU A 238 20.90 -19.13 15.67
N GLU A 239 21.00 -18.69 16.92
CA GLU A 239 19.88 -18.35 17.78
C GLU A 239 20.04 -16.91 18.23
N SER A 240 19.11 -16.04 17.83
CA SER A 240 19.13 -14.63 18.20
C SER A 240 17.82 -14.22 18.83
N THR A 241 17.92 -13.41 19.89
CA THR A 241 16.80 -12.73 20.54
C THR A 241 17.06 -11.24 20.53
N LEU A 242 16.05 -10.47 20.14
CA LEU A 242 16.03 -9.01 20.18
C LEU A 242 14.79 -8.58 20.99
N GLY A 243 15.00 -7.99 22.15
CA GLY A 243 13.98 -7.27 22.91
C GLY A 243 13.98 -5.80 22.49
N LEU A 244 12.85 -5.30 22.01
CA LEU A 244 12.70 -3.92 21.53
C LEU A 244 11.65 -3.21 22.38
N SER A 245 11.96 -2.03 22.89
CA SER A 245 10.99 -1.20 23.63
C SER A 245 11.25 0.29 23.47
N GLY A 246 10.25 1.13 23.72
CA GLY A 246 10.40 2.59 23.66
C GLY A 246 9.26 3.29 22.92
N VAL A 247 9.54 4.52 22.46
CA VAL A 247 8.57 5.39 21.81
C VAL A 247 7.96 4.78 20.53
N PRO A 248 8.75 4.15 19.62
CA PRO A 248 8.18 3.52 18.42
C PRO A 248 7.17 2.41 18.71
N PHE A 249 7.22 1.82 19.91
CA PHE A 249 6.32 0.75 20.36
C PHE A 249 5.29 1.24 21.38
N ASN A 250 5.10 2.56 21.50
CA ASN A 250 4.21 3.20 22.47
C ASN A 250 4.42 2.68 23.92
N GLY A 251 5.69 2.51 24.30
CA GLY A 251 6.10 1.99 25.62
C GLY A 251 5.98 0.47 25.79
N LYS A 252 5.43 -0.27 24.82
CA LYS A 252 5.37 -1.74 24.85
C LYS A 252 6.74 -2.36 24.55
N SER A 253 6.89 -3.60 24.99
CA SER A 253 8.09 -4.41 24.72
C SER A 253 7.75 -5.54 23.75
N VAL A 254 8.57 -5.69 22.72
CA VAL A 254 8.41 -6.67 21.64
C VAL A 254 9.64 -7.57 21.64
N LYS A 255 9.42 -8.87 21.79
CA LYS A 255 10.48 -9.88 21.64
C LYS A 255 10.44 -10.45 20.23
N VAL A 256 11.56 -10.33 19.52
CA VAL A 256 11.81 -10.94 18.22
C VAL A 256 12.83 -12.06 18.39
N THR A 257 12.56 -13.23 17.83
CA THR A 257 13.53 -14.34 17.80
C THR A 257 13.80 -14.76 16.37
N LEU A 258 15.07 -14.95 16.03
CA LEU A 258 15.52 -15.42 14.72
C LEU A 258 16.43 -16.63 14.91
N ASN A 259 16.05 -17.75 14.29
CA ASN A 259 16.88 -18.94 14.19
C ASN A 259 17.22 -19.22 12.72
N SER A 260 18.46 -19.56 12.39
CA SER A 260 18.86 -19.89 11.01
C SER A 260 20.27 -20.51 10.92
N ASP A 261 20.59 -21.11 9.79
CA ASP A 261 21.97 -21.24 9.31
C ASP A 261 22.23 -20.17 8.24
N ILE A 262 23.43 -19.60 8.21
CA ILE A 262 23.89 -18.63 7.20
C ILE A 262 25.16 -19.17 6.56
N GLU A 263 25.23 -19.20 5.25
CA GLU A 263 26.44 -19.54 4.50
C GLU A 263 26.72 -18.44 3.49
N SER A 264 27.97 -17.98 3.41
CA SER A 264 28.40 -16.96 2.46
C SER A 264 29.75 -17.33 1.87
N ASN A 265 29.90 -17.11 0.58
CA ASN A 265 31.19 -17.16 -0.09
C ASN A 265 31.28 -15.93 -1.00
N LEU A 266 32.19 -15.03 -0.64
CA LEU A 266 32.34 -13.76 -1.36
C LEU A 266 33.03 -13.94 -2.71
N ALA A 267 33.93 -14.93 -2.83
CA ALA A 267 34.62 -15.23 -4.09
C ALA A 267 33.67 -15.78 -5.16
N SER A 268 32.68 -16.60 -4.78
CA SER A 268 31.62 -17.07 -5.69
C SER A 268 30.37 -16.19 -5.70
N GLU A 269 30.38 -15.06 -4.99
CA GLU A 269 29.24 -14.15 -4.82
C GLU A 269 27.93 -14.87 -4.42
N THR A 270 28.00 -15.79 -3.46
CA THR A 270 26.84 -16.55 -3.00
C THR A 270 26.57 -16.32 -1.53
N ALA A 271 25.29 -16.19 -1.16
CA ALA A 271 24.85 -16.20 0.22
C ALA A 271 23.58 -17.04 0.35
N SER A 272 23.41 -17.73 1.48
CA SER A 272 22.18 -18.44 1.80
C SER A 272 21.81 -18.33 3.26
N LEU A 273 20.51 -18.27 3.51
CA LEU A 273 19.84 -18.34 4.79
C LEU A 273 19.00 -19.62 4.76
N LYS A 274 19.32 -20.60 5.60
CA LYS A 274 18.67 -21.92 5.62
C LYS A 274 17.95 -22.16 6.94
N GLY A 275 16.77 -22.76 6.87
CA GLY A 275 15.98 -23.08 8.06
C GLY A 275 15.60 -21.85 8.87
N MET A 276 15.38 -20.70 8.22
CA MET A 276 14.98 -19.46 8.89
C MET A 276 13.69 -19.72 9.66
N SER A 277 13.66 -19.31 10.93
CA SER A 277 12.47 -19.24 11.76
C SER A 277 12.47 -17.91 12.51
N LEU A 278 11.62 -17.00 12.09
CA LEU A 278 11.39 -15.69 12.70
C LEU A 278 10.07 -15.71 13.49
N LYS A 279 10.09 -15.23 14.73
CA LYS A 279 8.89 -14.99 15.53
C LYS A 279 8.88 -13.58 16.09
N ALA A 280 7.73 -12.92 16.02
CA ALA A 280 7.49 -11.62 16.61
C ALA A 280 6.01 -11.51 17.04
N ALA A 281 5.73 -11.38 18.34
CA ALA A 281 4.36 -11.46 18.87
C ALA A 281 3.63 -12.73 18.39
N ASN A 282 2.50 -12.60 17.67
CA ASN A 282 1.76 -13.71 17.08
C ASN A 282 2.19 -14.07 15.64
N LEU A 283 3.14 -13.34 15.04
CA LEU A 283 3.69 -13.62 13.73
C LEU A 283 4.76 -14.72 13.81
N THR A 284 4.62 -15.75 12.97
CA THR A 284 5.67 -16.75 12.73
C THR A 284 5.95 -16.87 11.25
N ALA A 285 7.19 -16.61 10.84
CA ALA A 285 7.65 -16.76 9.47
C ALA A 285 8.80 -17.76 9.39
N SER A 286 8.85 -18.53 8.32
CA SER A 286 9.90 -19.51 8.06
C SER A 286 10.28 -19.54 6.59
N GLY A 287 11.48 -19.99 6.28
CA GLY A 287 11.91 -20.06 4.89
C GLY A 287 13.38 -20.34 4.67
N ASP A 288 13.72 -20.45 3.40
CA ASP A 288 15.08 -20.57 2.92
C ASP A 288 15.27 -19.52 1.83
N VAL A 289 16.42 -18.87 1.81
CA VAL A 289 16.78 -17.87 0.81
C VAL A 289 18.18 -18.15 0.32
N LYS A 290 18.38 -18.17 -1.00
CA LYS A 290 19.69 -18.24 -1.63
C LYS A 290 19.82 -17.11 -2.64
N VAL A 291 20.92 -16.39 -2.55
CA VAL A 291 21.32 -15.33 -3.48
C VAL A 291 22.59 -15.78 -4.19
N VAL A 292 22.59 -15.63 -5.51
CA VAL A 292 23.77 -15.82 -6.37
C VAL A 292 24.02 -14.54 -7.16
N SER A 293 25.28 -14.14 -7.25
CA SER A 293 25.77 -12.88 -7.81
C SER A 293 25.26 -11.64 -7.09
N PHE A 294 26.11 -10.92 -6.36
CA PHE A 294 25.66 -9.77 -5.57
C PHE A 294 25.40 -8.52 -6.42
N SER A 295 26.06 -8.41 -7.57
CA SER A 295 25.86 -7.29 -8.50
C SER A 295 24.57 -7.41 -9.33
N LYS A 296 24.15 -8.64 -9.64
CA LYS A 296 22.92 -8.96 -10.38
C LYS A 296 22.21 -10.15 -9.72
N PRO A 297 21.59 -9.93 -8.55
CA PRO A 297 21.11 -11.00 -7.69
C PRO A 297 20.08 -11.90 -8.36
N VAL A 298 20.35 -13.20 -8.35
CA VAL A 298 19.38 -14.25 -8.59
C VAL A 298 18.95 -14.79 -7.22
N ILE A 299 17.70 -14.55 -6.85
CA ILE A 299 17.13 -14.93 -5.56
C ILE A 299 16.28 -16.19 -5.76
N SER A 300 16.46 -17.20 -4.90
CA SER A 300 15.68 -18.44 -4.91
C SER A 300 15.39 -18.92 -3.50
N GLY A 301 14.32 -19.71 -3.33
CA GLY A 301 13.98 -20.31 -2.04
C GLY A 301 12.47 -20.34 -1.79
N ASN A 302 12.09 -20.23 -0.52
CA ASN A 302 10.70 -20.28 -0.08
C ASN A 302 10.49 -19.37 1.12
N LEU A 303 9.30 -18.78 1.20
CA LEU A 303 8.83 -18.02 2.34
C LEU A 303 7.46 -18.54 2.75
N ASN A 304 7.29 -18.81 4.03
CA ASN A 304 6.05 -19.21 4.65
C ASN A 304 5.78 -18.33 5.87
N VAL A 305 4.58 -17.80 5.97
CA VAL A 305 4.08 -17.04 7.10
C VAL A 305 2.83 -17.77 7.58
N ALA A 306 2.92 -18.31 8.79
CA ALA A 306 1.80 -18.99 9.43
C ALA A 306 0.65 -17.99 9.66
N GLN A 307 -0.57 -18.51 9.82
CA GLN A 307 -1.73 -17.66 10.06
C GLN A 307 -1.53 -16.81 11.32
N PHE A 308 -1.73 -15.50 11.19
CA PHE A 308 -1.66 -14.53 12.29
C PHE A 308 -2.77 -13.47 12.18
N SER A 309 -3.00 -12.75 13.27
CA SER A 309 -3.87 -11.58 13.32
C SER A 309 -3.04 -10.31 13.22
N LEU A 310 -3.27 -9.49 12.20
CA LEU A 310 -2.58 -8.22 12.02
C LEU A 310 -2.99 -7.21 13.10
N GLN A 311 -4.26 -7.22 13.52
CA GLN A 311 -4.71 -6.35 14.61
C GLN A 311 -3.95 -6.65 15.92
N GLU A 312 -3.79 -7.93 16.26
CA GLU A 312 -3.02 -8.34 17.45
C GLU A 312 -1.53 -8.02 17.31
N LEU A 313 -0.95 -8.19 16.10
CA LEU A 313 0.43 -7.82 15.82
C LEU A 313 0.64 -6.32 16.04
N LEU A 314 -0.22 -5.48 15.44
CA LEU A 314 -0.16 -4.02 15.60
C LEU A 314 -0.31 -3.63 17.08
N ALA A 315 -1.27 -4.24 17.79
CA ALA A 315 -1.45 -4.02 19.22
C ALA A 315 -0.19 -4.39 20.02
N ALA A 316 0.45 -5.52 19.73
CA ALA A 316 1.69 -5.93 20.39
C ALA A 316 2.85 -4.97 20.08
N LEU A 317 2.93 -4.46 18.84
CA LEU A 317 3.89 -3.47 18.39
C LEU A 317 3.56 -2.03 18.85
N GLY A 318 2.49 -1.84 19.63
CA GLY A 318 2.04 -0.52 20.09
C GLY A 318 1.57 0.42 18.96
N GLN A 319 1.30 -0.12 17.78
CA GLN A 319 0.79 0.62 16.64
C GLN A 319 -0.74 0.81 16.77
N PRO A 320 -1.29 1.90 16.21
CA PRO A 320 -2.73 2.07 16.14
C PRO A 320 -3.37 0.89 15.38
N ALA A 321 -4.55 0.49 15.81
CA ALA A 321 -5.36 -0.46 15.06
C ALA A 321 -5.79 0.16 13.74
N ILE A 322 -5.92 -0.67 12.70
CA ILE A 322 -6.54 -0.25 11.45
C ILE A 322 -8.06 -0.25 11.68
N GLU A 323 -8.69 0.92 11.59
CA GLU A 323 -10.13 1.04 11.71
C GLU A 323 -10.81 0.58 10.42
N THR A 324 -11.71 -0.39 10.55
CA THR A 324 -12.44 -1.02 9.45
C THR A 324 -13.93 -1.04 9.76
N THR A 325 -14.75 -1.01 8.72
CA THR A 325 -16.22 -1.08 8.84
C THR A 325 -16.65 -2.36 9.54
N ASP A 326 -15.98 -3.48 9.25
CA ASP A 326 -16.13 -4.73 10.00
C ASP A 326 -14.95 -4.90 10.98
N PRO A 327 -15.17 -4.94 12.31
CA PRO A 327 -14.11 -5.11 13.29
C PRO A 327 -13.49 -6.52 13.31
N ASP A 328 -14.09 -7.50 12.62
CA ASP A 328 -13.64 -8.90 12.57
C ASP A 328 -12.68 -9.24 11.43
N VAL A 329 -12.29 -8.27 10.61
CA VAL A 329 -11.30 -8.44 9.53
C VAL A 329 -9.85 -8.21 9.99
N LEU A 330 -8.88 -8.60 9.15
CA LEU A 330 -7.43 -8.53 9.41
C LEU A 330 -6.98 -9.43 10.58
N LYS A 331 -7.70 -10.53 10.82
CA LYS A 331 -7.46 -11.48 11.92
C LYS A 331 -6.90 -12.83 11.46
N ALA A 332 -7.08 -13.19 10.18
CA ALA A 332 -6.56 -14.43 9.63
C ALA A 332 -5.79 -14.19 8.33
N ILE A 333 -4.53 -13.79 8.48
CA ILE A 333 -3.60 -13.57 7.37
C ILE A 333 -2.56 -14.67 7.34
N SER A 334 -2.38 -15.33 6.20
CA SER A 334 -1.28 -16.29 5.99
C SER A 334 -0.70 -16.13 4.59
N PHE A 335 0.58 -16.39 4.42
CA PHE A 335 1.26 -16.19 3.14
C PHE A 335 2.26 -17.30 2.85
N ASN A 336 2.29 -17.80 1.63
CA ASN A 336 3.37 -18.65 1.16
C ASN A 336 3.78 -18.31 -0.27
N ALA A 337 5.08 -18.38 -0.55
CA ALA A 337 5.60 -18.20 -1.90
C ALA A 337 6.91 -18.96 -2.12
N GLN A 338 7.15 -19.35 -3.37
CA GLN A 338 8.45 -19.79 -3.85
C GLN A 338 9.20 -18.57 -4.38
N LEU A 339 10.32 -18.23 -3.77
CA LEU A 339 11.19 -17.16 -4.25
C LEU A 339 11.91 -17.63 -5.52
N GLY A 340 11.96 -16.78 -6.53
CA GLY A 340 12.61 -17.08 -7.82
C GLY A 340 12.61 -15.87 -8.74
N GLY A 341 13.18 -16.01 -9.93
CA GLY A 341 13.15 -14.93 -10.93
C GLY A 341 14.42 -14.89 -11.77
N ALA A 342 14.39 -14.07 -12.82
CA ALA A 342 15.61 -13.72 -13.55
C ALA A 342 16.54 -12.87 -12.68
N ALA A 343 17.78 -12.68 -13.12
CA ALA A 343 18.73 -11.81 -12.45
C ALA A 343 18.13 -10.41 -12.22
N ASN A 344 18.35 -9.86 -11.03
CA ASN A 344 17.86 -8.57 -10.58
C ASN A 344 16.32 -8.46 -10.48
N THR A 345 15.63 -9.59 -10.29
CA THR A 345 14.17 -9.65 -10.11
C THR A 345 13.83 -10.46 -8.86
N LEU A 346 13.04 -9.89 -7.95
CA LEU A 346 12.40 -10.61 -6.86
C LEU A 346 11.05 -11.14 -7.35
N GLY A 347 10.96 -12.43 -7.62
CA GLY A 347 9.73 -13.11 -7.95
C GLY A 347 9.20 -13.94 -6.78
N LEU A 348 7.89 -13.86 -6.57
CA LEU A 348 7.10 -14.68 -5.68
C LEU A 348 6.23 -15.58 -6.56
N ASN A 349 6.70 -16.81 -6.82
CA ASN A 349 6.04 -17.81 -7.64
C ASN A 349 5.15 -18.70 -6.78
N LYS A 350 4.07 -19.24 -7.35
CA LYS A 350 3.08 -20.07 -6.62
C LYS A 350 2.68 -19.42 -5.29
N MET A 351 2.46 -18.12 -5.35
CA MET A 351 2.06 -17.33 -4.21
C MET A 351 0.66 -17.76 -3.79
N SER A 352 0.46 -17.98 -2.50
CA SER A 352 -0.86 -18.13 -1.89
C SER A 352 -0.95 -17.19 -0.71
N LEU A 353 -2.02 -16.40 -0.66
CA LEU A 353 -2.30 -15.43 0.39
C LEU A 353 -3.72 -15.66 0.88
N LYS A 354 -3.88 -15.88 2.18
CA LYS A 354 -5.18 -15.83 2.84
C LYS A 354 -5.33 -14.46 3.48
N LEU A 355 -6.44 -13.80 3.21
CA LEU A 355 -6.88 -12.57 3.85
C LEU A 355 -8.29 -12.82 4.39
N ASP A 356 -8.35 -13.17 5.67
CA ASP A 356 -9.58 -13.59 6.36
C ASP A 356 -10.27 -14.74 5.60
N ASP A 357 -11.45 -14.49 5.04
CA ASP A 357 -12.22 -15.48 4.29
C ASP A 357 -11.73 -15.63 2.83
N THR A 358 -10.98 -14.64 2.32
CA THR A 358 -10.54 -14.58 0.93
C THR A 358 -9.23 -15.34 0.73
N SER A 359 -9.14 -16.14 -0.34
CA SER A 359 -7.91 -16.82 -0.73
C SER A 359 -7.46 -16.36 -2.11
N PHE A 360 -6.22 -15.87 -2.20
CA PHE A 360 -5.57 -15.46 -3.43
C PHE A 360 -4.46 -16.42 -3.82
N ASN A 361 -4.33 -16.72 -5.11
CA ASN A 361 -3.25 -17.49 -5.68
C ASN A 361 -2.69 -16.83 -6.93
N GLY A 362 -1.38 -16.90 -7.15
CA GLY A 362 -0.77 -16.42 -8.37
C GLY A 362 0.73 -16.14 -8.26
N SER A 363 1.17 -15.02 -8.80
CA SER A 363 2.58 -14.62 -8.81
C SER A 363 2.76 -13.11 -8.74
N PHE A 364 3.91 -12.71 -8.18
CA PHE A 364 4.38 -11.33 -8.15
C PHE A 364 5.82 -11.28 -8.64
N ALA A 365 6.22 -10.23 -9.34
CA ALA A 365 7.60 -9.96 -9.70
C ALA A 365 7.91 -8.47 -9.52
N MET A 366 9.07 -8.17 -8.94
CA MET A 366 9.60 -6.82 -8.83
C MET A 366 11.00 -6.77 -9.41
N ASN A 367 11.25 -5.85 -10.33
CA ASN A 367 12.60 -5.55 -10.79
C ASN A 367 13.32 -4.70 -9.74
N LEU A 368 14.46 -5.16 -9.24
CA LEU A 368 15.17 -4.54 -8.13
C LEU A 368 15.92 -3.25 -8.51
N ALA A 369 16.21 -3.02 -9.79
CA ALA A 369 16.84 -1.77 -10.25
C ALA A 369 15.83 -0.68 -10.59
N THR A 370 14.70 -1.04 -11.21
CA THR A 370 13.71 -0.07 -11.71
C THR A 370 12.48 0.07 -10.82
N GLY A 371 12.28 -0.85 -9.87
CA GLY A 371 11.07 -0.93 -9.06
C GLY A 371 9.82 -1.34 -9.84
N SER A 372 9.95 -1.79 -11.09
CA SER A 372 8.79 -2.18 -11.90
C SER A 372 8.12 -3.42 -11.32
N ILE A 373 6.79 -3.42 -11.24
CA ILE A 373 6.00 -4.49 -10.62
C ILE A 373 5.17 -5.21 -11.67
N ALA A 374 5.13 -6.54 -11.61
CA ALA A 374 4.18 -7.35 -12.35
C ALA A 374 3.42 -8.26 -11.37
N PHE A 375 2.10 -8.30 -11.51
CA PHE A 375 1.23 -9.06 -10.62
C PHE A 375 0.20 -9.84 -11.41
N ASN A 376 0.09 -11.13 -11.12
CA ASN A 376 -0.97 -11.98 -11.64
C ASN A 376 -1.62 -12.67 -10.44
N LEU A 377 -2.88 -12.34 -10.16
CA LEU A 377 -3.62 -12.93 -9.06
C LEU A 377 -4.99 -13.42 -9.47
N THR A 378 -5.37 -14.53 -8.86
CA THR A 378 -6.73 -15.05 -8.86
C THR A 378 -7.20 -15.19 -7.42
N GLY A 379 -8.40 -14.73 -7.10
CA GLY A 379 -9.03 -14.89 -5.79
C GLY A 379 -10.45 -15.42 -5.91
N ASP A 380 -10.99 -15.88 -4.78
CA ASP A 380 -12.37 -16.32 -4.65
C ASP A 380 -13.33 -15.14 -4.43
N GLU A 381 -13.74 -14.88 -3.19
CA GLU A 381 -14.71 -13.84 -2.85
C GLU A 381 -14.05 -12.80 -1.95
N LEU A 382 -14.01 -11.55 -2.42
CA LEU A 382 -13.55 -10.42 -1.63
C LEU A 382 -14.73 -9.49 -1.35
N ASN A 383 -15.04 -9.26 -0.07
CA ASN A 383 -15.89 -8.15 0.33
C ASN A 383 -15.01 -6.97 0.75
N ALA A 384 -14.77 -6.03 -0.17
CA ALA A 384 -13.91 -4.88 0.06
C ALA A 384 -14.51 -3.88 1.06
N ASP A 385 -15.85 -3.81 1.17
CA ASP A 385 -16.54 -2.87 2.05
C ASP A 385 -16.22 -3.11 3.52
N ARG A 386 -15.94 -4.37 3.90
CA ARG A 386 -15.51 -4.75 5.25
C ARG A 386 -14.20 -4.06 5.67
N TYR A 387 -13.30 -3.81 4.71
CA TYR A 387 -11.96 -3.25 4.95
C TYR A 387 -11.89 -1.74 4.81
N LEU A 388 -12.96 -1.10 4.32
CA LEU A 388 -13.00 0.36 4.25
C LEU A 388 -13.10 0.95 5.66
N PRO A 389 -12.54 2.14 5.90
CA PRO A 389 -12.75 2.85 7.14
C PRO A 389 -14.25 3.00 7.43
N PRO A 390 -14.68 2.87 8.70
CA PRO A 390 -16.08 3.11 9.04
C PRO A 390 -16.47 4.51 8.56
N ALA A 391 -17.70 4.66 8.07
CA ALA A 391 -18.22 5.96 7.68
C ALA A 391 -17.99 6.93 8.85
N SER A 392 -17.21 7.99 8.62
CA SER A 392 -16.90 8.94 9.66
C SER A 392 -18.21 9.51 10.20
N GLU A 393 -18.57 9.18 11.45
CA GLU A 393 -19.46 10.02 12.24
C GLU A 393 -18.69 11.32 12.50
N GLN A 394 -18.66 12.18 11.49
CA GLN A 394 -18.26 13.54 11.67
C GLN A 394 -19.18 14.08 12.78
N PRO A 395 -18.64 14.57 13.93
CA PRO A 395 -19.48 15.16 14.94
C PRO A 395 -20.34 16.22 14.27
N ALA A 396 -21.65 16.17 14.48
CA ALA A 396 -22.60 17.19 14.04
C ALA A 396 -22.40 18.52 14.80
N GLN A 397 -21.14 18.93 15.04
CA GLN A 397 -20.71 20.11 15.75
C GLN A 397 -19.46 20.72 15.09
N ALA A 398 -19.54 20.97 13.79
CA ALA A 398 -18.81 22.06 13.12
C ALA A 398 -19.43 22.41 11.74
N SER A 399 -20.76 22.46 11.63
CA SER A 399 -21.44 23.16 10.52
C SER A 399 -22.90 23.46 10.86
N SER A 400 -23.11 24.25 11.91
CA SER A 400 -24.24 25.18 12.00
C SER A 400 -23.93 26.50 11.27
N GLY A 401 -22.91 26.52 10.41
CA GLY A 401 -22.87 27.39 9.25
C GLY A 401 -23.55 26.66 8.10
N SER A 402 -24.62 27.23 7.56
CA SER A 402 -25.37 26.75 6.41
C SER A 402 -24.53 25.88 5.48
N ALA A 403 -24.90 24.61 5.33
CA ALA A 403 -24.52 23.81 4.18
C ALA A 403 -25.11 24.51 2.95
N THR A 404 -24.38 25.50 2.43
CA THR A 404 -24.56 25.97 1.06
C THR A 404 -24.35 24.72 0.22
N LYS A 405 -25.44 24.15 -0.32
CA LYS A 405 -25.35 23.14 -1.38
C LYS A 405 -24.31 23.65 -2.36
N SER A 406 -23.14 23.00 -2.42
CA SER A 406 -22.11 23.34 -3.41
C SER A 406 -22.77 23.19 -4.78
N THR A 407 -23.09 24.32 -5.41
CA THR A 407 -23.71 24.35 -6.73
C THR A 407 -22.63 24.06 -7.77
N GLY A 408 -22.46 22.79 -8.12
CA GLY A 408 -21.62 22.34 -9.23
C GLY A 408 -20.59 21.25 -8.87
N TYR A 409 -19.90 20.76 -9.91
CA TYR A 409 -18.89 19.71 -9.79
C TYR A 409 -17.60 20.20 -9.11
N SER A 410 -16.98 19.32 -8.31
CA SER A 410 -15.69 19.61 -7.66
C SER A 410 -14.60 19.90 -8.70
N LYS A 411 -13.79 20.92 -8.41
CA LYS A 411 -12.60 21.30 -9.18
C LYS A 411 -11.32 20.67 -8.62
N GLU A 412 -11.42 19.93 -7.52
CA GLU A 412 -10.28 19.22 -6.94
C GLU A 412 -9.84 18.07 -7.85
N PRO A 413 -8.52 17.82 -7.96
CA PRO A 413 -8.01 16.67 -8.71
C PRO A 413 -8.53 15.35 -8.14
N VAL A 414 -9.13 14.50 -8.99
CA VAL A 414 -9.63 13.17 -8.60
C VAL A 414 -8.47 12.21 -8.37
N VAL A 415 -7.42 12.31 -9.19
CA VAL A 415 -6.19 11.51 -9.06
C VAL A 415 -4.98 12.41 -9.32
N PRO A 416 -3.97 12.44 -8.43
CA PRO A 416 -2.72 13.17 -8.68
C PRO A 416 -2.00 12.66 -9.93
N VAL A 417 -1.71 13.55 -10.87
CA VAL A 417 -1.08 13.22 -12.17
C VAL A 417 0.34 12.67 -11.99
N GLU A 418 1.04 13.17 -10.99
CA GLU A 418 2.40 12.75 -10.63
C GLU A 418 2.44 11.28 -10.24
N LEU A 419 1.43 10.79 -9.52
CA LEU A 419 1.30 9.37 -9.17
C LEU A 419 1.17 8.53 -10.44
N LEU A 420 0.25 8.90 -11.35
CA LEU A 420 0.05 8.19 -12.62
C LEU A 420 1.32 8.14 -13.48
N ARG A 421 2.14 9.19 -13.46
CA ARG A 421 3.43 9.25 -14.17
C ARG A 421 4.51 8.37 -13.56
N GLY A 422 4.50 8.23 -12.23
CA GLY A 422 5.42 7.37 -11.49
C GLY A 422 5.08 5.88 -11.53
N LEU A 423 3.86 5.51 -11.93
CA LEU A 423 3.46 4.10 -12.04
C LEU A 423 4.26 3.37 -13.12
N ASN A 424 4.81 2.21 -12.72
CA ASN A 424 5.46 1.24 -13.60
C ASN A 424 5.03 -0.17 -13.19
N MET A 425 3.83 -0.57 -13.62
CA MET A 425 3.21 -1.81 -13.17
C MET A 425 2.32 -2.49 -14.22
N ASP A 426 2.36 -3.82 -14.23
CA ASP A 426 1.43 -4.69 -14.95
C ASP A 426 0.59 -5.50 -13.95
N VAL A 427 -0.72 -5.48 -14.10
CA VAL A 427 -1.67 -6.14 -13.18
C VAL A 427 -2.67 -6.98 -13.97
N ASP A 428 -2.75 -8.26 -13.63
CA ASP A 428 -3.82 -9.16 -14.01
C ASP A 428 -4.49 -9.68 -12.73
N LEU A 429 -5.77 -9.35 -12.53
CA LEU A 429 -6.54 -9.74 -11.35
C LEU A 429 -7.84 -10.40 -11.79
N GLY A 430 -8.04 -11.64 -11.37
CA GLY A 430 -9.31 -12.36 -11.45
C GLY A 430 -9.93 -12.56 -10.07
N LEU A 431 -11.21 -12.24 -9.90
CA LEU A 431 -11.97 -12.59 -8.70
C LEU A 431 -13.25 -13.33 -9.09
N LYS A 432 -13.61 -14.40 -8.36
CA LYS A 432 -14.91 -15.06 -8.57
C LYS A 432 -16.04 -14.12 -8.16
N LYS A 433 -15.87 -13.37 -7.07
CA LYS A 433 -16.83 -12.38 -6.58
C LYS A 433 -16.12 -11.21 -5.88
N LEU A 434 -16.58 -10.00 -6.13
CA LEU A 434 -16.17 -8.78 -5.45
C LEU A 434 -17.43 -8.04 -4.99
N LEU A 435 -17.53 -7.76 -3.70
CA LEU A 435 -18.49 -6.80 -3.16
C LEU A 435 -17.75 -5.50 -2.87
N ILE A 436 -18.19 -4.40 -3.48
CA ILE A 436 -17.59 -3.08 -3.28
C ILE A 436 -18.65 -1.98 -3.48
N SER A 437 -18.75 -1.08 -2.52
CA SER A 437 -19.80 -0.05 -2.43
C SER A 437 -21.19 -0.64 -2.62
N ASN A 438 -21.48 -1.75 -1.94
CA ASN A 438 -22.68 -2.58 -2.09
C ASN A 438 -22.88 -3.23 -3.47
N LEU A 439 -22.06 -2.93 -4.47
CA LEU A 439 -22.14 -3.55 -5.79
C LEU A 439 -21.58 -4.97 -5.73
N THR A 440 -22.40 -5.93 -6.19
CA THR A 440 -21.95 -7.31 -6.33
C THR A 440 -21.48 -7.58 -7.76
N LEU A 441 -20.17 -7.78 -7.91
CA LEU A 441 -19.51 -8.14 -9.16
C LEU A 441 -19.13 -9.63 -9.10
N THR A 442 -19.45 -10.38 -10.14
CA THR A 442 -19.02 -11.78 -10.27
C THR A 442 -18.14 -11.95 -11.51
N ASN A 443 -17.28 -12.98 -11.52
CA ASN A 443 -16.35 -13.25 -12.61
C ASN A 443 -15.52 -12.02 -13.04
N LEU A 444 -15.07 -11.22 -12.06
CA LEU A 444 -14.29 -10.01 -12.30
C LEU A 444 -12.96 -10.38 -12.94
N GLN A 445 -12.62 -9.69 -14.04
CA GLN A 445 -11.33 -9.81 -14.72
C GLN A 445 -10.82 -8.40 -15.03
N LEU A 446 -9.69 -8.05 -14.43
CA LEU A 446 -9.00 -6.77 -14.59
C LEU A 446 -7.62 -7.02 -15.18
N ALA A 447 -7.33 -6.43 -16.35
CA ALA A 447 -6.00 -6.44 -16.95
C ALA A 447 -5.56 -5.00 -17.24
N THR A 448 -4.48 -4.56 -16.58
CA THR A 448 -4.00 -3.19 -16.56
C THR A 448 -2.50 -3.14 -16.79
N SER A 449 -2.03 -2.21 -17.62
CA SER A 449 -0.61 -1.85 -17.75
C SER A 449 -0.46 -0.36 -17.54
N ALA A 450 0.46 0.06 -16.67
CA ALA A 450 0.73 1.45 -16.36
C ALA A 450 2.22 1.74 -16.48
N HIS A 451 2.62 2.55 -17.46
CA HIS A 451 4.02 2.91 -17.67
C HIS A 451 4.15 4.38 -18.08
N GLY A 452 4.92 5.15 -17.31
CA GLY A 452 5.35 6.50 -17.70
C GLY A 452 4.19 7.45 -18.01
N GLY A 453 3.10 7.38 -17.24
CA GLY A 453 1.92 8.23 -17.41
C GLY A 453 0.88 7.73 -18.41
N LEU A 454 1.07 6.55 -19.01
CA LEU A 454 0.03 5.87 -19.79
C LEU A 454 -0.52 4.69 -18.99
N VAL A 455 -1.76 4.80 -18.53
CA VAL A 455 -2.50 3.71 -17.88
C VAL A 455 -3.49 3.14 -18.89
N ASN A 456 -3.36 1.85 -19.17
CA ASN A 456 -4.21 1.13 -20.11
C ASN A 456 -4.87 -0.06 -19.38
N ILE A 457 -6.14 0.12 -19.01
CA ILE A 457 -7.02 -0.93 -18.51
C ILE A 457 -7.63 -1.60 -19.74
N LYS A 458 -6.94 -2.60 -20.26
CA LYS A 458 -7.33 -3.32 -21.49
C LYS A 458 -8.64 -4.10 -21.30
N LYS A 459 -8.90 -4.51 -20.06
CA LYS A 459 -10.03 -5.37 -19.72
C LYS A 459 -10.49 -5.06 -18.30
N LEU A 460 -11.73 -4.60 -18.17
CA LEU A 460 -12.50 -4.59 -16.93
C LEU A 460 -13.82 -5.27 -17.25
N ASN A 461 -13.87 -6.57 -16.99
CA ASN A 461 -15.04 -7.40 -17.25
C ASN A 461 -15.62 -7.90 -15.94
N ALA A 462 -16.94 -7.90 -15.82
CA ALA A 462 -17.65 -8.48 -14.69
C ALA A 462 -19.07 -8.86 -15.11
N ASP A 463 -19.65 -9.82 -14.41
CA ASP A 463 -21.06 -10.14 -14.49
C ASP A 463 -21.77 -9.53 -13.27
N MET A 464 -22.89 -8.85 -13.50
CA MET A 464 -23.61 -8.08 -12.48
C MET A 464 -25.10 -8.01 -12.83
N TYR A 465 -25.98 -8.14 -11.83
CA TYR A 465 -27.43 -7.95 -12.00
C TYR A 465 -28.03 -8.71 -13.19
N SER A 466 -27.71 -10.01 -13.31
CA SER A 466 -28.08 -10.91 -14.42
C SER A 466 -27.50 -10.57 -15.80
N GLY A 467 -26.71 -9.51 -15.90
CA GLY A 467 -26.07 -9.02 -17.12
C GLY A 467 -24.55 -9.08 -17.09
N THR A 468 -23.93 -8.43 -18.07
CA THR A 468 -22.47 -8.35 -18.21
C THR A 468 -21.99 -6.93 -18.47
N LEU A 469 -20.86 -6.59 -17.88
CA LEU A 469 -20.09 -5.37 -18.10
C LEU A 469 -18.77 -5.76 -18.80
N ARG A 470 -18.48 -5.11 -19.93
CA ARG A 470 -17.20 -5.20 -20.64
C ARG A 470 -16.70 -3.79 -20.89
N ASN A 471 -15.58 -3.43 -20.29
CA ASN A 471 -15.06 -2.06 -20.31
C ASN A 471 -13.56 -2.03 -20.57
N SER A 472 -13.10 -1.01 -21.29
CA SER A 472 -11.68 -0.68 -21.43
C SER A 472 -11.47 0.82 -21.23
N VAL A 473 -10.35 1.17 -20.59
CA VAL A 473 -10.06 2.55 -20.21
C VAL A 473 -8.61 2.87 -20.53
N ILE A 474 -8.38 4.02 -21.15
CA ILE A 474 -7.04 4.59 -21.36
C ILE A 474 -6.99 5.95 -20.68
N ILE A 475 -6.02 6.11 -19.78
CA ILE A 475 -5.69 7.38 -19.12
C ILE A 475 -4.29 7.78 -19.61
N ASP A 476 -4.21 8.88 -20.35
CA ASP A 476 -2.96 9.44 -20.87
C ASP A 476 -2.63 10.75 -20.15
N ALA A 477 -1.79 10.62 -19.12
CA ALA A 477 -1.31 11.69 -18.27
C ALA A 477 0.06 12.25 -18.73
N ARG A 478 0.56 11.83 -19.90
CA ARG A 478 1.84 12.30 -20.46
C ARG A 478 1.80 13.76 -20.89
N LYS A 479 0.59 14.29 -21.14
CA LYS A 479 0.31 15.69 -21.42
C LYS A 479 -0.75 16.21 -20.44
N SER A 480 -0.79 17.52 -20.25
CA SER A 480 -1.87 18.21 -19.53
C SER A 480 -2.69 19.05 -20.53
N PRO A 481 -4.03 19.03 -20.47
CA PRO A 481 -4.85 18.23 -19.56
C PRO A 481 -4.77 16.72 -19.84
N THR A 482 -4.92 15.91 -18.79
CA THR A 482 -4.93 14.44 -18.88
C THR A 482 -6.07 13.97 -19.78
N LYS A 483 -5.81 13.08 -20.74
CA LYS A 483 -6.85 12.55 -21.64
C LYS A 483 -7.37 11.21 -21.15
N LEU A 484 -8.68 11.08 -21.05
CA LEU A 484 -9.40 9.85 -20.73
C LEU A 484 -10.14 9.32 -21.95
N THR A 485 -10.07 8.03 -22.20
CA THR A 485 -10.89 7.32 -23.19
C THR A 485 -11.52 6.10 -22.54
N VAL A 486 -12.84 5.95 -22.68
CA VAL A 486 -13.62 4.85 -22.11
C VAL A 486 -14.43 4.21 -23.22
N ASP A 487 -14.27 2.91 -23.41
CA ASP A 487 -15.11 2.09 -24.29
C ASP A 487 -15.84 1.08 -23.42
N LYS A 488 -17.18 1.20 -23.35
CA LYS A 488 -18.03 0.47 -22.43
C LYS A 488 -19.16 -0.21 -23.18
N ASN A 489 -19.31 -1.49 -22.92
CA ASN A 489 -20.44 -2.30 -23.33
C ASN A 489 -21.09 -2.94 -22.10
N ILE A 490 -22.40 -2.75 -21.98
CA ILE A 490 -23.25 -3.32 -20.95
C ILE A 490 -24.37 -4.08 -21.67
N SER A 491 -24.59 -5.33 -21.26
CA SER A 491 -25.67 -6.17 -21.78
C SER A 491 -26.50 -6.71 -20.64
N SER A 492 -27.82 -6.56 -20.75
CA SER A 492 -28.83 -7.22 -19.93
C SER A 492 -28.75 -6.98 -18.42
N ILE A 493 -28.26 -5.80 -17.99
CA ILE A 493 -28.23 -5.44 -16.57
C ILE A 493 -29.64 -5.07 -16.11
N GLN A 494 -30.09 -5.64 -15.00
CA GLN A 494 -31.30 -5.17 -14.33
C GLN A 494 -31.04 -3.82 -13.67
N ILE A 495 -31.49 -2.73 -14.30
CA ILE A 495 -31.15 -1.37 -13.86
C ILE A 495 -31.76 -1.01 -12.51
N GLY A 496 -32.90 -1.62 -12.17
CA GLY A 496 -33.57 -1.40 -10.88
C GLY A 496 -32.70 -1.87 -9.71
N ASP A 497 -32.17 -3.09 -9.80
CA ASP A 497 -31.30 -3.66 -8.76
C ASP A 497 -30.00 -2.84 -8.61
N LEU A 498 -29.40 -2.45 -9.75
CA LEU A 498 -28.20 -1.60 -9.75
C LEU A 498 -28.48 -0.23 -9.09
N LEU A 499 -29.59 0.42 -9.40
CA LEU A 499 -29.94 1.73 -8.83
C LEU A 499 -30.31 1.63 -7.34
N MET A 500 -30.91 0.52 -6.92
CA MET A 500 -31.19 0.25 -5.52
C MET A 500 -29.88 0.11 -4.72
N ASP A 501 -28.95 -0.74 -5.15
CA ASP A 501 -27.69 -0.96 -4.44
C ASP A 501 -26.78 0.28 -4.42
N LEU A 502 -26.76 1.04 -5.51
CA LEU A 502 -25.85 2.18 -5.67
C LEU A 502 -26.37 3.47 -5.02
N ALA A 503 -27.68 3.70 -5.05
CA ALA A 503 -28.27 5.01 -4.73
C ALA A 503 -29.61 4.93 -3.97
N GLU A 504 -30.07 3.73 -3.61
CA GLU A 504 -31.38 3.51 -2.98
C GLU A 504 -32.54 4.10 -3.81
N VAL A 505 -32.41 4.09 -5.14
CA VAL A 505 -33.38 4.67 -6.06
C VAL A 505 -34.24 3.57 -6.70
N ASP A 506 -35.52 3.51 -6.33
CA ASP A 506 -36.51 2.60 -6.91
C ASP A 506 -37.49 3.33 -7.86
N ARG A 507 -36.96 3.95 -8.93
CA ARG A 507 -37.76 4.72 -9.89
C ARG A 507 -37.79 4.15 -11.29
N LEU A 508 -36.78 3.38 -11.67
CA LEU A 508 -36.65 2.78 -12.99
C LEU A 508 -36.28 1.32 -12.84
N THR A 509 -37.01 0.46 -13.54
CA THR A 509 -36.77 -0.99 -13.59
C THR A 509 -36.72 -1.44 -15.04
N GLY A 510 -36.14 -2.62 -15.28
CA GLY A 510 -36.05 -3.24 -16.61
C GLY A 510 -34.65 -3.60 -17.04
N THR A 511 -34.58 -4.24 -18.21
CA THR A 511 -33.34 -4.76 -18.77
C THR A 511 -32.58 -3.68 -19.54
N PHE A 512 -31.45 -3.21 -19.01
CA PHE A 512 -30.64 -2.14 -19.58
C PHE A 512 -29.44 -2.66 -20.38
N ASN A 513 -29.29 -2.12 -21.59
CA ASN A 513 -28.14 -2.33 -22.45
C ASN A 513 -27.58 -0.99 -22.89
N THR A 514 -26.25 -0.87 -22.94
CA THR A 514 -25.62 0.30 -23.55
C THR A 514 -24.29 -0.02 -24.19
N GLN A 515 -24.02 0.61 -25.33
CA GLN A 515 -22.70 0.66 -25.95
C GLN A 515 -22.27 2.12 -26.04
N SER A 516 -21.12 2.46 -25.48
CA SER A 516 -20.65 3.85 -25.44
C SER A 516 -19.15 3.95 -25.65
N LYS A 517 -18.73 5.01 -26.33
CA LYS A 517 -17.34 5.40 -26.49
C LYS A 517 -17.21 6.87 -26.16
N ILE A 518 -16.57 7.15 -25.05
CA ILE A 518 -16.50 8.48 -24.44
C ILE A 518 -15.04 8.89 -24.30
N THR A 519 -14.76 10.17 -24.54
CA THR A 519 -13.49 10.83 -24.30
C THR A 519 -13.71 12.01 -23.38
N ALA A 520 -12.75 12.29 -22.51
CA ALA A 520 -12.76 13.43 -21.62
C ALA A 520 -11.32 13.96 -21.43
N GLN A 521 -11.20 15.17 -20.89
CA GLN A 521 -9.94 15.83 -20.58
C GLN A 521 -10.00 16.51 -19.21
N GLY A 522 -8.90 16.43 -18.47
CA GLY A 522 -8.68 17.14 -17.21
C GLY A 522 -8.64 16.25 -15.98
N GLU A 523 -8.26 16.86 -14.88
CA GLU A 523 -7.89 16.17 -13.63
C GLU A 523 -9.01 16.20 -12.58
N SER A 524 -10.04 17.03 -12.76
CA SER A 524 -11.15 17.21 -11.82
C SER A 524 -12.49 16.77 -12.42
N VAL A 525 -13.48 16.48 -11.56
CA VAL A 525 -14.85 16.15 -12.01
C VAL A 525 -15.42 17.27 -12.88
N TYR A 526 -15.19 18.52 -12.50
CA TYR A 526 -15.56 19.69 -13.30
C TYR A 526 -14.96 19.63 -14.70
N ALA A 527 -13.64 19.46 -14.84
CA ALA A 527 -12.98 19.44 -16.14
C ALA A 527 -13.42 18.25 -17.00
N ILE A 528 -13.55 17.07 -16.39
CA ILE A 528 -14.04 15.85 -17.05
C ILE A 528 -15.43 16.10 -17.62
N VAL A 529 -16.39 16.55 -16.81
CA VAL A 529 -17.77 16.77 -17.27
C VAL A 529 -17.84 17.82 -18.39
N ASN A 530 -17.08 18.91 -18.28
CA ASN A 530 -17.06 20.00 -19.28
C ASN A 530 -16.37 19.61 -20.61
N SER A 531 -15.68 18.48 -20.66
CA SER A 531 -14.93 18.02 -21.83
C SER A 531 -15.40 16.66 -22.36
N LEU A 532 -16.51 16.13 -21.83
CA LEU A 532 -17.09 14.86 -22.29
C LEU A 532 -17.50 14.98 -23.77
N ASN A 533 -16.93 14.10 -24.60
CA ASN A 533 -17.24 13.98 -26.02
C ASN A 533 -17.38 12.51 -26.40
N GLY A 534 -18.31 12.17 -27.30
CA GLY A 534 -18.50 10.79 -27.76
C GLY A 534 -19.95 10.42 -28.05
N TYR A 535 -20.26 9.13 -28.00
CA TYR A 535 -21.61 8.63 -28.23
C TYR A 535 -21.98 7.51 -27.26
N ALA A 536 -23.28 7.34 -27.03
CA ALA A 536 -23.85 6.21 -26.31
C ALA A 536 -25.14 5.76 -27.00
N LYS A 537 -25.24 4.47 -27.30
CA LYS A 537 -26.50 3.82 -27.67
C LYS A 537 -27.08 3.17 -26.42
N VAL A 538 -28.36 3.38 -26.18
CA VAL A 538 -29.09 2.80 -25.05
C VAL A 538 -30.31 2.06 -25.59
N THR A 539 -30.53 0.85 -25.09
CA THR A 539 -31.74 0.09 -25.37
C THR A 539 -32.26 -0.62 -24.13
N MET A 540 -33.57 -0.56 -23.91
CA MET A 540 -34.28 -1.32 -22.89
C MET A 540 -35.47 -2.06 -23.54
N PRO A 541 -35.38 -3.38 -23.74
CA PRO A 541 -36.46 -4.16 -24.35
C PRO A 541 -37.77 -4.09 -23.55
N ASP A 542 -37.64 -3.99 -22.23
CA ASP A 542 -38.71 -3.93 -21.25
C ASP A 542 -38.28 -3.05 -20.07
N GLY A 543 -39.26 -2.41 -19.43
CA GLY A 543 -39.05 -1.69 -18.18
C GLY A 543 -40.30 -1.03 -17.65
N ALA A 544 -40.18 -0.40 -16.50
CA ALA A 544 -41.25 0.40 -15.92
C ALA A 544 -40.68 1.58 -15.13
N VAL A 545 -41.36 2.72 -15.23
CA VAL A 545 -41.09 3.91 -14.42
C VAL A 545 -42.05 3.92 -13.24
N LYS A 546 -41.52 3.87 -12.01
CA LYS A 546 -42.31 3.85 -10.77
C LYS A 546 -42.61 5.27 -10.26
N GLY A 547 -43.80 5.42 -9.70
CA GLY A 547 -44.38 6.67 -9.20
C GLY A 547 -44.98 7.58 -10.28
N ILE A 548 -45.12 7.10 -11.52
CA ILE A 548 -45.82 7.80 -12.60
C ILE A 548 -46.81 6.80 -13.19
N ASP A 549 -48.10 7.15 -13.21
CA ASP A 549 -49.12 6.44 -13.99
C ASP A 549 -49.56 7.35 -15.13
N MET A 550 -48.88 7.21 -16.28
CA MET A 550 -49.14 8.03 -17.46
C MET A 550 -50.56 7.83 -18.00
N ALA A 551 -51.09 6.60 -17.95
CA ALA A 551 -52.41 6.28 -18.46
C ALA A 551 -53.50 6.98 -17.63
N GLN A 552 -53.44 6.85 -16.30
CA GLN A 552 -54.36 7.51 -15.38
C GLN A 552 -54.22 9.04 -15.45
N THR A 553 -53.00 9.56 -15.51
CA THR A 553 -52.74 11.01 -15.58
C THR A 553 -53.35 11.63 -16.82
N LEU A 554 -53.20 10.98 -17.99
CA LEU A 554 -53.83 11.42 -19.22
C LEU A 554 -55.35 11.36 -19.11
N CYS A 555 -55.92 10.26 -18.61
CA CYS A 555 -57.37 10.13 -18.41
C CYS A 555 -57.97 11.20 -17.49
N GLN A 556 -57.33 11.50 -16.36
CA GLN A 556 -57.78 12.53 -15.42
C GLN A 556 -57.70 13.93 -16.05
N GLY A 557 -56.65 14.19 -16.83
CA GLY A 557 -56.47 15.46 -17.55
C GLY A 557 -57.55 15.76 -18.58
N PHE A 558 -58.21 14.74 -19.14
CA PHE A 558 -59.31 14.92 -20.10
C PHE A 558 -60.69 15.12 -19.45
N ASN A 559 -60.92 14.57 -18.25
CA ASN A 559 -62.29 14.47 -17.71
C ASN A 559 -62.62 15.44 -16.57
N ASN A 560 -61.66 16.17 -15.96
CA ASN A 560 -61.94 17.06 -14.82
C ASN A 560 -62.81 16.40 -13.72
N ILE A 561 -62.64 15.09 -13.52
CA ILE A 561 -63.46 14.28 -12.61
C ILE A 561 -62.69 14.13 -11.29
N THR A 562 -63.10 14.92 -10.29
CA THR A 562 -62.82 14.68 -8.87
C THR A 562 -63.69 13.55 -8.28
N SER A 563 -64.47 12.82 -9.09
CA SER A 563 -65.54 11.92 -8.62
C SER A 563 -65.29 10.42 -8.79
N LEU A 564 -64.04 9.96 -8.97
CA LEU A 564 -63.77 8.52 -9.13
C LEU A 564 -63.59 7.74 -7.82
N GLY A 565 -63.51 8.41 -6.66
CA GLY A 565 -63.47 7.72 -5.35
C GLY A 565 -62.34 6.69 -5.22
N ILE A 566 -61.23 6.90 -5.92
CA ILE A 566 -60.05 6.04 -5.84
C ILE A 566 -59.15 6.62 -4.76
N ASP A 567 -58.94 5.87 -3.69
CA ASP A 567 -57.88 6.14 -2.72
C ASP A 567 -56.54 6.15 -3.46
N ALA A 568 -55.88 7.32 -3.48
CA ALA A 568 -54.63 7.54 -4.18
C ALA A 568 -53.46 6.68 -3.64
N ASP A 569 -53.69 5.99 -2.52
CA ASP A 569 -52.70 5.18 -1.80
C ASP A 569 -52.73 3.68 -2.19
N GLN A 570 -53.65 3.25 -3.07
CA GLN A 570 -53.89 1.82 -3.39
C GLN A 570 -53.65 1.39 -4.85
N VAL A 571 -53.18 2.28 -5.73
CA VAL A 571 -52.88 1.93 -7.13
C VAL A 571 -51.37 1.88 -7.34
N ASP A 572 -50.85 0.79 -7.93
CA ASP A 572 -49.47 0.71 -8.39
C ASP A 572 -49.24 1.82 -9.44
N ARG A 573 -48.58 2.89 -9.01
CA ARG A 573 -48.29 4.06 -9.86
C ARG A 573 -47.09 3.77 -10.76
N SER A 574 -47.18 2.76 -11.62
CA SER A 574 -46.10 2.40 -12.53
C SER A 574 -46.52 2.62 -13.99
N THR A 575 -45.58 3.10 -14.82
CA THR A 575 -45.77 3.22 -16.27
C THR A 575 -44.85 2.20 -16.94
N PRO A 576 -45.38 1.03 -17.34
CA PRO A 576 -44.61 0.05 -18.10
C PRO A 576 -44.32 0.56 -19.51
N PHE A 577 -43.16 0.19 -20.04
CA PHE A 577 -42.73 0.47 -21.40
C PHE A 577 -41.97 -0.72 -22.00
N ALA A 578 -41.93 -0.77 -23.32
CA ALA A 578 -41.19 -1.74 -24.12
C ALA A 578 -40.42 -1.05 -25.24
N ASP A 579 -39.43 -1.75 -25.80
CA ASP A 579 -38.64 -1.32 -26.96
C ASP A 579 -38.06 0.11 -26.84
N LEU A 580 -37.62 0.53 -25.64
CA LEU A 580 -36.98 1.82 -25.49
C LEU A 580 -35.63 1.82 -26.20
N SER A 581 -35.40 2.78 -27.09
CA SER A 581 -34.15 2.92 -27.83
C SER A 581 -33.80 4.37 -28.03
N SER A 582 -32.51 4.71 -27.91
CA SER A 582 -32.01 6.07 -28.06
C SER A 582 -30.52 6.12 -28.39
N ASN A 583 -30.12 7.03 -29.27
CA ASN A 583 -28.72 7.37 -29.52
C ASN A 583 -28.41 8.76 -28.95
N PHE A 584 -27.42 8.82 -28.07
CA PHE A 584 -26.96 10.04 -27.43
C PHE A 584 -25.59 10.45 -27.99
N THR A 585 -25.42 11.74 -28.29
CA THR A 585 -24.13 12.34 -28.65
C THR A 585 -23.70 13.30 -27.55
N PHE A 586 -22.46 13.22 -27.11
CA PHE A 586 -21.86 14.11 -26.13
C PHE A 586 -20.94 15.09 -26.85
N THR A 587 -21.13 16.38 -26.61
CA THR A 587 -20.27 17.45 -27.12
C THR A 587 -19.98 18.43 -25.98
N ASN A 588 -18.74 18.42 -25.46
CA ASN A 588 -18.30 19.24 -24.33
C ASN A 588 -19.26 19.20 -23.13
N GLY A 589 -19.71 18.00 -22.76
CA GLY A 589 -20.65 17.79 -21.65
C GLY A 589 -22.12 18.03 -21.97
N VAL A 590 -22.47 18.52 -23.16
CA VAL A 590 -23.87 18.61 -23.62
C VAL A 590 -24.25 17.32 -24.32
N VAL A 591 -25.24 16.62 -23.75
CA VAL A 591 -25.85 15.42 -24.32
C VAL A 591 -26.97 15.84 -25.26
N SER A 592 -26.93 15.41 -26.52
CA SER A 592 -28.02 15.60 -27.48
C SER A 592 -28.63 14.25 -27.86
N ASN A 593 -29.96 14.23 -27.97
CA ASN A 593 -30.72 13.11 -28.51
C ASN A 593 -31.76 13.60 -29.52
N GLN A 594 -32.00 12.81 -30.57
CA GLN A 594 -32.96 13.15 -31.62
C GLN A 594 -33.95 12.01 -31.93
N ASP A 595 -33.77 10.85 -31.30
CA ASP A 595 -34.40 9.59 -31.72
C ASP A 595 -34.81 8.69 -30.53
N LEU A 596 -35.02 9.27 -29.35
CA LEU A 596 -35.60 8.53 -28.23
C LEU A 596 -36.97 8.02 -28.66
N THR A 597 -37.18 6.72 -28.51
CA THR A 597 -38.46 6.05 -28.73
C THR A 597 -38.71 5.06 -27.62
N ALA A 598 -39.97 4.86 -27.24
CA ALA A 598 -40.42 3.77 -26.38
C ALA A 598 -41.90 3.48 -26.65
N LYS A 599 -42.30 2.22 -26.53
CA LYS A 599 -43.70 1.81 -26.63
C LYS A 599 -44.29 1.70 -25.23
N LEU A 600 -45.40 2.38 -25.01
CA LEU A 600 -46.30 2.20 -23.88
C LEU A 600 -47.56 1.50 -24.40
N ASP A 601 -48.40 0.94 -23.53
CA ASP A 601 -49.58 0.11 -23.86
C ASP A 601 -50.25 0.44 -25.22
N ALA A 602 -50.83 1.63 -25.38
CA ALA A 602 -51.28 2.14 -26.68
C ALA A 602 -50.82 3.59 -26.95
N ILE A 603 -49.64 3.94 -26.42
CA ILE A 603 -48.97 5.22 -26.68
C ILE A 603 -47.54 4.95 -27.14
N THR A 604 -47.15 5.51 -28.28
CA THR A 604 -45.73 5.61 -28.64
C THR A 604 -45.15 6.91 -28.11
N LEU A 605 -44.14 6.79 -27.26
CA LEU A 605 -43.31 7.89 -26.79
C LEU A 605 -42.20 8.13 -27.81
N SER A 606 -42.08 9.36 -28.29
CA SER A 606 -40.92 9.87 -29.02
C SER A 606 -40.27 11.01 -28.22
N GLY A 607 -38.98 11.25 -28.43
CA GLY A 607 -38.26 12.28 -27.70
C GLY A 607 -37.08 12.85 -28.46
N LYS A 608 -36.88 14.16 -28.32
CA LYS A 608 -35.70 14.87 -28.85
C LYS A 608 -35.36 16.07 -27.98
N GLY A 609 -34.08 16.37 -27.84
CA GLY A 609 -33.64 17.51 -27.05
C GLY A 609 -32.18 17.43 -26.62
N SER A 610 -31.86 18.14 -25.55
CA SER A 610 -30.54 18.16 -24.95
C SER A 610 -30.56 18.22 -23.43
N VAL A 611 -29.48 17.70 -22.84
CA VAL A 611 -29.20 17.75 -21.42
C VAL A 611 -27.78 18.31 -21.26
N SER A 612 -27.64 19.45 -20.59
CA SER A 612 -26.33 20.02 -20.26
C SER A 612 -25.88 19.48 -18.93
N LEU A 613 -24.89 18.58 -18.92
CA LEU A 613 -24.28 18.10 -17.67
C LEU A 613 -23.56 19.24 -16.93
N PRO A 614 -22.73 20.09 -17.59
CA PRO A 614 -22.06 21.20 -16.91
C PRO A 614 -23.02 22.20 -16.26
N ALA A 615 -24.13 22.52 -16.92
CA ALA A 615 -25.14 23.45 -16.40
C ALA A 615 -26.18 22.74 -15.52
N GLN A 616 -26.18 21.41 -15.46
CA GLN A 616 -27.18 20.58 -14.77
C GLN A 616 -28.62 20.91 -15.18
N THR A 617 -28.83 21.15 -16.48
CA THR A 617 -30.12 21.52 -17.06
C THR A 617 -30.56 20.57 -18.15
N MET A 618 -31.87 20.52 -18.38
CA MET A 618 -32.51 19.73 -19.42
C MET A 618 -33.44 20.63 -20.24
N ASP A 619 -33.45 20.44 -21.56
CA ASP A 619 -34.42 21.00 -22.51
C ASP A 619 -34.80 19.90 -23.50
N TYR A 620 -35.92 19.25 -23.23
CA TYR A 620 -36.34 18.03 -23.92
C TYR A 620 -37.79 18.12 -24.35
N ARG A 621 -38.11 17.65 -25.54
CA ARG A 621 -39.49 17.56 -26.03
C ARG A 621 -39.86 16.09 -26.19
N LEU A 622 -40.89 15.67 -25.48
CA LEU A 622 -41.51 14.37 -25.61
C LEU A 622 -42.76 14.50 -26.49
N GLY A 623 -42.97 13.56 -27.39
CA GLY A 623 -44.19 13.42 -28.18
C GLY A 623 -44.89 12.12 -27.81
N LEU A 624 -46.13 12.21 -27.32
CA LEU A 624 -46.95 11.07 -26.95
C LEU A 624 -47.99 10.83 -28.04
N THR A 625 -47.81 9.83 -28.87
CA THR A 625 -48.74 9.50 -29.98
C THR A 625 -49.65 8.35 -29.57
N ILE A 626 -50.96 8.57 -29.59
CA ILE A 626 -51.94 7.51 -29.30
C ILE A 626 -52.12 6.66 -30.56
N GLU A 627 -51.71 5.38 -30.52
CA GLU A 627 -51.69 4.49 -31.70
C GLU A 627 -52.99 3.72 -31.89
N ASP A 628 -53.70 3.43 -30.81
CA ASP A 628 -54.96 2.70 -30.81
C ASP A 628 -55.92 3.32 -29.78
N ASP A 629 -57.21 2.99 -29.87
CA ASP A 629 -58.24 3.46 -28.94
C ASP A 629 -58.04 2.86 -27.52
N LEU A 630 -57.13 3.47 -26.74
CA LEU A 630 -56.92 3.24 -25.30
C LEU A 630 -58.23 3.30 -24.49
N PHE A 631 -59.25 3.97 -25.03
CA PHE A 631 -60.45 4.37 -24.31
C PHE A 631 -61.60 3.33 -24.34
N LYS A 632 -61.37 2.13 -24.90
CA LYS A 632 -62.34 1.02 -24.81
C LYS A 632 -62.21 0.14 -23.57
N LYS A 633 -61.10 0.19 -22.81
CA LYS A 633 -60.88 -0.70 -21.65
C LYS A 633 -60.69 -0.01 -20.28
N SER A 634 -60.13 1.20 -20.22
CA SER A 634 -59.74 1.82 -18.93
C SER A 634 -60.30 3.23 -18.68
N CYS A 635 -60.68 3.97 -19.73
CA CYS A 635 -61.32 5.28 -19.61
C CYS A 635 -62.31 5.50 -20.75
N SER A 636 -63.61 5.59 -20.46
CA SER A 636 -64.63 5.81 -21.49
C SER A 636 -64.63 7.24 -22.03
N VAL A 637 -63.65 7.60 -22.87
CA VAL A 637 -63.60 8.90 -23.54
C VAL A 637 -63.87 8.69 -25.03
N ASN A 638 -65.04 9.09 -25.50
CA ASN A 638 -65.36 9.12 -26.93
C ASN A 638 -64.64 10.33 -27.54
N ASN A 639 -63.45 10.14 -28.11
CA ASN A 639 -62.76 11.22 -28.81
C ASN A 639 -61.81 10.72 -29.90
N ASN A 640 -61.85 11.38 -31.06
CA ASN A 640 -61.03 11.13 -32.25
C ASN A 640 -59.54 11.49 -32.02
N LEU A 641 -58.83 10.91 -31.05
CA LEU A 641 -57.45 11.27 -30.68
C LEU A 641 -56.38 10.30 -31.21
N GLU A 642 -56.80 9.23 -31.88
CA GLU A 642 -55.92 8.31 -32.59
C GLU A 642 -55.05 9.06 -33.62
N GLY A 643 -53.74 8.75 -33.62
CA GLY A 643 -52.74 9.37 -34.49
C GLY A 643 -52.38 10.82 -34.14
N VAL A 644 -52.90 11.37 -33.02
CA VAL A 644 -52.52 12.71 -32.55
C VAL A 644 -51.30 12.61 -31.64
N GLU A 645 -50.22 13.31 -32.01
CA GLU A 645 -49.05 13.50 -31.15
C GLU A 645 -49.33 14.61 -30.13
N TRP A 646 -49.21 14.28 -28.84
CA TRP A 646 -49.29 15.22 -27.74
C TRP A 646 -47.89 15.65 -27.28
N PRO A 647 -47.48 16.89 -27.55
CA PRO A 647 -46.17 17.39 -27.13
C PRO A 647 -46.13 17.75 -25.63
N VAL A 648 -45.08 17.29 -24.95
CA VAL A 648 -44.73 17.63 -23.58
C VAL A 648 -43.33 18.24 -23.58
N ASN A 649 -43.20 19.49 -23.17
CA ASN A 649 -41.91 20.16 -23.06
C ASN A 649 -41.38 19.98 -21.62
N CYS A 650 -40.22 19.34 -21.52
CA CYS A 650 -39.49 19.07 -20.29
C CYS A 650 -38.28 20.01 -20.18
N LYS A 651 -38.39 21.08 -19.38
CA LYS A 651 -37.34 22.10 -19.27
C LYS A 651 -37.12 22.52 -17.82
N GLY A 652 -35.88 22.43 -17.35
CA GLY A 652 -35.53 22.78 -15.97
C GLY A 652 -34.11 22.38 -15.57
N SER A 653 -33.80 22.57 -14.29
CA SER A 653 -32.56 22.10 -13.66
C SER A 653 -32.78 20.73 -12.99
N PHE A 654 -31.72 19.97 -12.71
CA PHE A 654 -31.83 18.63 -12.09
C PHE A 654 -32.42 18.64 -10.68
N ASP A 655 -32.39 19.77 -10.00
CA ASP A 655 -33.02 20.00 -8.69
C ASP A 655 -34.48 20.47 -8.78
N THR A 656 -34.99 20.70 -10.01
CA THR A 656 -36.38 21.08 -10.22
C THR A 656 -37.28 19.87 -9.91
N PRO A 657 -38.37 20.04 -9.13
CA PRO A 657 -39.28 18.93 -8.84
C PRO A 657 -39.84 18.29 -10.13
N PRO A 658 -39.96 16.94 -10.21
CA PRO A 658 -40.41 16.24 -11.43
C PRO A 658 -41.72 16.77 -12.02
N ALA A 659 -42.68 17.14 -11.17
CA ALA A 659 -43.99 17.67 -11.60
C ALA A 659 -43.91 19.05 -12.29
N GLN A 660 -42.83 19.80 -12.10
CA GLN A 660 -42.63 21.13 -12.70
C GLN A 660 -41.74 21.09 -13.95
N LEU A 661 -40.96 20.00 -14.10
CA LEU A 661 -40.03 19.81 -15.20
C LEU A 661 -40.75 19.66 -16.54
N CYS A 662 -41.81 18.86 -16.59
CA CYS A 662 -42.50 18.49 -17.83
C CYS A 662 -43.92 19.06 -17.87
N ARG A 663 -44.22 19.86 -18.90
CA ARG A 663 -45.54 20.46 -19.11
C ARG A 663 -46.08 20.17 -20.51
N PRO A 664 -47.34 19.71 -20.63
CA PRO A 664 -48.07 19.70 -21.88
C PRO A 664 -48.04 21.04 -22.61
N ASP A 665 -47.77 21.04 -23.90
CA ASP A 665 -47.85 22.23 -24.74
C ASP A 665 -49.30 22.43 -25.23
N ALA A 666 -50.12 23.05 -24.37
CA ALA A 666 -51.54 23.29 -24.62
C ALA A 666 -51.82 24.15 -25.87
N SER A 667 -50.82 24.91 -26.36
CA SER A 667 -50.97 25.75 -27.56
C SER A 667 -51.23 24.90 -28.81
N VAL A 668 -50.57 23.73 -28.90
CA VAL A 668 -50.72 22.77 -29.99
C VAL A 668 -52.10 22.11 -29.97
N LEU A 669 -52.63 21.84 -28.77
CA LEU A 669 -53.98 21.29 -28.60
C LEU A 669 -55.05 22.27 -29.08
N THR A 670 -54.92 23.57 -28.74
CA THR A 670 -55.84 24.59 -29.23
C THR A 670 -55.83 24.73 -30.74
N ASP A 671 -54.67 24.58 -31.39
CA ASP A 671 -54.57 24.71 -32.85
C ASP A 671 -55.04 23.47 -33.60
N LEU A 672 -54.81 22.27 -33.05
CA LEU A 672 -55.40 21.02 -33.56
C LEU A 672 -56.92 21.01 -33.43
N LEU A 673 -57.46 21.47 -32.29
CA LEU A 673 -58.91 21.61 -32.08
C LEU A 673 -59.51 22.65 -33.03
N LYS A 674 -58.84 23.79 -33.27
CA LYS A 674 -59.28 24.79 -34.27
C LYS A 674 -59.28 24.23 -35.69
N GLN A 675 -58.25 23.46 -36.07
CA GLN A 675 -58.19 22.85 -37.41
C GLN A 675 -59.24 21.75 -37.61
N LYS A 676 -59.46 20.88 -36.61
CA LYS A 676 -60.54 19.89 -36.66
C LYS A 676 -61.91 20.55 -36.64
N ALA A 677 -62.14 21.54 -35.78
CA ALA A 677 -63.39 22.30 -35.78
C ALA A 677 -63.63 23.02 -37.11
N LYS A 678 -62.57 23.55 -37.76
CA LYS A 678 -62.67 24.14 -39.09
C LYS A 678 -63.00 23.10 -40.16
N LYS A 679 -62.36 21.92 -40.16
CA LYS A 679 -62.69 20.80 -41.05
C LYS A 679 -64.10 20.26 -40.84
N GLU A 680 -64.55 20.16 -39.59
CA GLU A 680 -65.88 19.66 -39.25
C GLU A 680 -66.96 20.70 -39.57
N LEU A 681 -66.67 21.99 -39.35
CA LEU A 681 -67.50 23.11 -39.78
C LEU A 681 -67.56 23.21 -41.32
N GLU A 682 -66.44 23.01 -42.03
CA GLU A 682 -66.40 22.93 -43.51
C GLU A 682 -67.18 21.71 -44.01
N SER A 683 -67.08 20.55 -43.35
CA SER A 683 -67.86 19.36 -43.70
C SER A 683 -69.36 19.55 -43.47
N LYS A 684 -69.76 20.20 -42.36
CA LYS A 684 -71.15 20.54 -42.05
C LYS A 684 -71.67 21.72 -42.87
N LEU A 685 -70.81 22.65 -43.30
CA LEU A 685 -71.14 23.69 -44.28
C LEU A 685 -71.36 23.07 -45.66
N MET A 686 -70.55 22.10 -46.09
CA MET A 686 -70.78 21.38 -47.35
C MET A 686 -72.04 20.49 -47.29
N GLU A 687 -72.38 19.95 -46.12
CA GLU A 687 -73.63 19.20 -45.91
C GLU A 687 -74.87 20.10 -45.82
N LYS A 688 -74.71 21.38 -45.45
CA LYS A 688 -75.81 22.37 -45.34
C LYS A 688 -75.87 23.42 -46.43
N LEU A 689 -74.91 23.51 -47.34
CA LEU A 689 -74.96 24.40 -48.51
C LEU A 689 -75.82 23.83 -49.66
N GLY A 690 -76.92 23.17 -49.29
CA GLY A 690 -78.18 23.22 -50.00
C GLY A 690 -79.23 23.92 -49.11
N GLY A 691 -79.09 25.23 -48.85
CA GLY A 691 -80.12 26.03 -48.18
C GLY A 691 -79.58 27.15 -47.27
N ASP A 692 -80.15 28.34 -47.43
CA ASP A 692 -79.71 29.65 -46.93
C ASP A 692 -79.94 29.92 -45.42
N GLU A 693 -79.29 30.98 -44.93
CA GLU A 693 -79.40 31.71 -43.64
C GLU A 693 -78.77 31.17 -42.33
N GLY A 694 -78.04 32.07 -41.63
CA GLY A 694 -78.24 32.28 -40.18
C GLY A 694 -77.01 32.47 -39.29
N ASP A 695 -76.51 33.70 -39.22
CA ASP A 695 -75.36 34.23 -38.47
C ASP A 695 -75.52 34.29 -36.92
N SER A 696 -76.16 33.29 -36.26
CA SER A 696 -76.47 33.35 -34.81
C SER A 696 -75.75 32.33 -33.92
N LYS A 697 -74.92 31.44 -34.47
CA LYS A 697 -74.28 30.35 -33.68
C LYS A 697 -72.86 30.65 -33.19
N VAL A 698 -72.24 31.72 -33.67
CA VAL A 698 -70.85 32.07 -33.35
C VAL A 698 -70.69 32.67 -31.93
N GLU A 699 -71.73 33.29 -31.38
CA GLU A 699 -71.71 33.84 -30.01
C GLU A 699 -71.92 32.79 -28.91
N GLY A 700 -72.67 31.72 -29.19
CA GLY A 700 -72.88 30.62 -28.23
C GLY A 700 -71.61 29.81 -27.94
N ALA A 701 -70.79 29.56 -28.97
CA ALA A 701 -69.52 28.85 -28.84
C ALA A 701 -68.46 29.65 -28.05
N LYS A 702 -68.45 30.99 -28.21
CA LYS A 702 -67.56 31.88 -27.43
C LYS A 702 -67.94 31.95 -25.94
N LYS A 703 -69.21 31.75 -25.57
CA LYS A 703 -69.65 31.71 -24.17
C LYS A 703 -69.35 30.37 -23.48
N LEU A 704 -69.41 29.25 -24.21
CA LEU A 704 -69.06 27.92 -23.68
C LEU A 704 -67.55 27.75 -23.44
N LEU A 705 -66.71 28.32 -24.31
CA LEU A 705 -65.24 28.28 -24.14
C LEU A 705 -64.73 29.16 -22.99
N LYS A 706 -65.46 30.22 -22.60
CA LYS A 706 -65.12 31.02 -21.41
C LYS A 706 -65.47 30.33 -20.09
N GLY A 707 -66.35 29.32 -20.10
CA GLY A 707 -66.75 28.57 -18.91
C GLY A 707 -65.87 27.36 -18.59
N LEU A 708 -65.19 26.78 -19.60
CA LEU A 708 -64.31 25.61 -19.42
C LEU A 708 -62.85 25.95 -19.06
N PHE A 709 -62.43 27.21 -19.22
CA PHE A 709 -61.04 27.66 -18.99
C PHE A 709 -60.97 28.94 -18.15
N GLY A 710 -61.69 28.99 -17.03
CA GLY A 710 -61.67 30.14 -16.12
C GLY A 710 -60.33 30.29 -15.38
N SER A 711 -59.75 31.50 -15.50
CA SER A 711 -58.60 32.12 -14.80
C SER A 711 -57.29 31.35 -14.70
#